data_AF-A0A9N8HHB2-F1
#
_entry.id   AF-A0A9N8HHB2-F1
#
_cell.length_a   1.000
_cell.length_b   1.000
_cell.length_c   1.000
_cell.angle_alpha   90.00
_cell.angle_beta   90.00
_cell.angle_gamma   90.00
#
_symmetry.space_group_name_H-M   'P 1'
#
loop_
_entity.id
_entity.type
_entity.pdbx_description
1 polymer ?
#
loop_
_entity_poly.entity_id
_entity_poly.type
_entity_poly.pdbx_seq_one_letter_code
_entity_poly.pdbx_strand_id
1 'polypeptide(L)'
;MSSTDAAADADASPPKIESRTCSAYNIPIESRTCSAYDIPIESRTCSAYDIPIDQEKTKTTTTTATTDTDDTLASSVIDKKEIASRVIKEGITRDQVHEEIQSFIKAPLQLQNEWRSLMTIVMFLTRLPVPTSIDLHPGFLMKGMSYLPVVGCLIGIKLAITFDFVEQTLLLPPAIAAAISVGTGFALTGCFHEDGLSDSADGIGGGWTRAQIFKIMTDSRVGTYGCAALGLYIFTKVQLFASLGESQWNLPTLENNSSSWMNLSEGAGPAMVVSHTVARVTAPYLTRCFDYVDDEQGPKSSFYAFMIQAKYLVNWPRALFAIGFGFSVTSLLYNPIVALLVLVLVLAFAHAAGCYGNQILGGVMGDYLGATICLSEVLTLSILLSVQRQQSDGWAFQSPLVLEDFSFILHATNIDSILQDKRGAALVKFLLLVLGRKAWTVFVSYKNGNQPSRDLDAQSASAENGTNNGVTNVPESKDLSTTNDDSPKGKASEILSLSNSTFQERYEAVQAYLDVLAKPVGSLGTLETWAARLAALQRTLQPDVTNVACLIFAGDHGAAVAPDQGGEGCSAYPQAVTKSVLVGLHRGVAGASVLAKANNVSLRVVDVGVILGDDDPFQGSSNVISSPQKLPTGTKNYCVEPAMSSEECERCMTIGRETLKQYVEETSATALALGEVGIGNTTSSSSLIAILTGKSTKDVCGGGAFAAREISEAVIPKKIAIVEKAIAKHFGSNGERQTNIQASDALTKLGGAEIAALVGAFLEASQLDVAVLVDGFIATAAALVAVSISPNVCHVLFFTSHSAEPGQRAALEKIHAIARENNFPVDECPVLSMGLRMGEATAALLAVPILRSSAMVLSDMATIQDILA
;
A
#
# COMPACT_ATOMS: atom_id res chain seq x y z
N MET A 1 45.15 22.36 56.18
CA MET A 1 45.83 23.69 56.09
C MET A 1 45.84 24.11 54.63
N SER A 2 45.91 25.42 54.39
CA SER A 2 46.31 26.04 53.11
C SER A 2 47.71 25.59 52.67
N SER A 3 48.17 25.70 51.41
CA SER A 3 47.55 25.99 50.10
C SER A 3 48.66 25.92 49.02
N THR A 4 48.34 26.10 47.72
CA THR A 4 49.21 26.70 46.65
C THR A 4 50.58 26.03 46.33
N ASP A 5 51.09 25.99 45.10
CA ASP A 5 50.58 26.44 43.78
C ASP A 5 51.34 25.79 42.59
N ALA A 6 50.83 26.02 41.37
CA ALA A 6 51.50 26.13 40.06
C ALA A 6 52.76 25.26 39.74
N ALA A 7 52.73 24.32 38.77
CA ALA A 7 52.80 24.50 37.29
C ALA A 7 54.27 24.51 36.74
N ALA A 8 54.58 24.23 35.47
CA ALA A 8 53.76 24.04 34.26
C ALA A 8 54.34 22.94 33.31
N ASP A 9 53.67 22.72 32.17
CA ASP A 9 53.85 21.60 31.22
C ASP A 9 55.06 21.67 30.26
N ALA A 10 55.42 20.51 29.68
CA ALA A 10 55.79 20.36 28.25
C ALA A 10 55.86 18.88 27.78
N ASP A 11 54.76 18.39 27.20
CA ASP A 11 54.63 17.52 26.00
C ASP A 11 55.71 16.47 25.60
N ALA A 12 55.32 15.18 25.52
CA ALA A 12 55.71 14.23 24.44
C ALA A 12 55.05 12.82 24.57
N SER A 13 54.20 12.45 23.60
CA SER A 13 53.83 11.08 23.10
C SER A 13 53.96 9.80 23.99
N PRO A 14 52.89 8.99 24.17
CA PRO A 14 52.89 7.78 25.02
C PRO A 14 53.21 6.45 24.29
N PRO A 15 53.68 5.44 25.04
CA PRO A 15 53.36 4.04 24.73
C PRO A 15 52.98 3.13 25.93
N LYS A 16 51.95 2.31 25.72
CA LYS A 16 51.70 0.94 26.27
C LYS A 16 52.13 0.58 27.71
N ILE A 17 51.14 0.31 28.57
CA ILE A 17 51.10 -0.85 29.51
C ILE A 17 49.64 -1.34 29.45
N GLU A 18 49.27 -2.54 28.97
CA GLU A 18 49.49 -3.91 29.47
C GLU A 18 48.73 -4.28 30.77
N SER A 19 48.27 -5.53 30.89
CA SER A 19 47.15 -5.92 31.78
C SER A 19 47.43 -7.14 32.65
N ARG A 20 46.91 -7.15 33.89
CA ARG A 20 46.72 -8.34 34.74
C ARG A 20 45.39 -8.25 35.49
N THR A 21 44.32 -8.93 35.05
CA THR A 21 43.96 -10.36 35.25
C THR A 21 43.45 -10.72 36.64
N CYS A 22 42.24 -11.28 36.69
CA CYS A 22 41.88 -12.31 37.68
C CYS A 22 40.95 -13.35 37.02
N SER A 23 41.17 -14.63 37.32
CA SER A 23 40.44 -15.82 36.84
C SER A 23 39.72 -16.50 38.03
N ALA A 24 38.92 -17.58 37.94
CA ALA A 24 38.40 -18.47 36.87
C ALA A 24 36.92 -18.82 37.23
N TYR A 25 36.10 -19.54 36.45
CA TYR A 25 36.07 -20.99 36.16
C TYR A 25 34.84 -21.28 35.24
N ASN A 26 34.70 -22.37 34.47
CA ASN A 26 35.68 -23.13 33.67
C ASN A 26 34.96 -24.15 32.73
N ILE A 27 35.19 -24.08 31.40
CA ILE A 27 35.12 -25.22 30.42
C ILE A 27 33.72 -25.85 30.13
N PRO A 28 33.44 -26.42 28.92
CA PRO A 28 34.34 -26.74 27.81
C PRO A 28 34.19 -25.94 26.51
N ILE A 29 35.16 -26.16 25.61
CA ILE A 29 35.32 -25.60 24.26
C ILE A 29 35.71 -26.76 23.34
N GLU A 30 35.15 -26.82 22.11
CA GLU A 30 35.84 -27.21 20.86
C GLU A 30 34.83 -27.20 19.69
N SER A 31 35.20 -26.91 18.42
CA SER A 31 36.52 -26.59 17.84
C SER A 31 36.41 -25.49 16.76
N ARG A 32 37.53 -25.10 16.12
CA ARG A 32 37.66 -23.91 15.25
C ARG A 32 37.56 -24.21 13.76
N THR A 33 37.14 -23.22 12.97
CA THR A 33 37.96 -22.49 11.95
C THR A 33 37.13 -21.28 11.47
N CYS A 34 37.62 -20.03 11.52
CA CYS A 34 38.56 -19.36 10.58
C CYS A 34 38.05 -19.38 9.12
N SER A 35 37.96 -18.26 8.38
CA SER A 35 38.55 -16.92 8.60
C SER A 35 37.73 -15.75 8.06
N ALA A 36 37.97 -14.58 8.67
CA ALA A 36 37.50 -13.24 8.35
C ALA A 36 37.65 -12.78 6.88
N TYR A 37 36.83 -11.79 6.49
CA TYR A 37 37.33 -10.44 6.17
C TYR A 37 36.22 -9.39 6.32
N ASP A 38 36.53 -8.27 7.01
CA ASP A 38 35.68 -7.08 7.06
C ASP A 38 35.99 -6.12 5.90
N ILE A 39 34.97 -5.44 5.37
CA ILE A 39 34.81 -3.96 5.44
C ILE A 39 33.48 -3.55 4.77
N PRO A 40 32.68 -2.65 5.36
CA PRO A 40 31.39 -2.21 4.82
C PRO A 40 31.50 -0.92 3.97
N ILE A 41 30.45 -0.64 3.17
CA ILE A 41 30.02 0.72 2.78
C ILE A 41 28.58 0.66 2.21
N GLU A 42 27.75 1.59 2.67
CA GLU A 42 26.65 2.35 1.99
C GLU A 42 25.93 1.77 0.74
N SER A 43 24.61 1.93 0.53
CA SER A 43 23.56 2.65 1.29
C SER A 43 22.13 2.38 0.76
N ARG A 44 21.12 2.89 1.48
CA ARG A 44 19.90 3.58 0.97
C ARG A 44 18.88 2.83 0.06
N THR A 45 17.67 2.65 0.61
CA THR A 45 16.34 3.17 0.13
C THR A 45 15.91 3.00 -1.34
N CYS A 46 14.65 2.77 -1.73
CA CYS A 46 13.30 2.69 -1.10
C CYS A 46 12.47 1.72 -2.00
N SER A 47 11.44 0.95 -1.61
CA SER A 47 10.21 1.22 -0.84
C SER A 47 9.19 2.18 -1.50
N ALA A 48 8.29 1.62 -2.32
CA ALA A 48 6.89 2.05 -2.46
C ALA A 48 6.06 0.78 -2.72
N TYR A 49 5.11 0.37 -1.88
CA TYR A 49 3.81 1.01 -1.58
C TYR A 49 2.82 1.07 -2.75
N ASP A 50 1.69 0.39 -2.56
CA ASP A 50 0.39 0.77 -3.13
C ASP A 50 -0.66 0.67 -1.99
N ILE A 51 -1.64 1.56 -1.97
CA ILE A 51 -2.72 1.63 -0.95
C ILE A 51 -4.06 1.89 -1.67
N PRO A 52 -5.17 1.24 -1.25
CA PRO A 52 -6.45 1.25 -1.97
C PRO A 52 -7.36 2.42 -1.55
N ILE A 53 -8.60 2.47 -2.09
CA ILE A 53 -9.85 2.66 -1.33
C ILE A 53 -11.09 2.53 -2.26
N ASP A 54 -12.26 2.32 -1.67
CA ASP A 54 -13.51 1.82 -2.28
C ASP A 54 -14.55 2.93 -2.64
N GLN A 55 -15.81 2.55 -2.90
CA GLN A 55 -16.80 3.29 -3.69
C GLN A 55 -17.99 3.97 -2.96
N GLU A 56 -18.34 5.17 -3.48
CA GLU A 56 -19.70 5.65 -3.86
C GLU A 56 -20.87 5.80 -2.84
N LYS A 57 -21.95 6.58 -3.09
CA LYS A 57 -22.33 7.36 -4.29
C LYS A 57 -22.84 8.81 -4.02
N THR A 58 -23.90 9.26 -4.70
CA THR A 58 -24.22 10.69 -4.99
C THR A 58 -25.68 10.90 -5.40
N LYS A 59 -26.25 12.12 -5.21
CA LYS A 59 -27.22 12.84 -6.09
C LYS A 59 -27.40 14.29 -5.57
N THR A 60 -27.64 15.39 -6.30
CA THR A 60 -27.10 15.94 -7.59
C THR A 60 -27.71 17.35 -7.87
N THR A 61 -27.26 18.03 -8.93
CA THR A 61 -27.97 19.09 -9.74
C THR A 61 -28.07 20.53 -9.16
N THR A 62 -27.93 21.63 -9.93
CA THR A 62 -27.83 21.83 -11.40
C THR A 62 -26.98 23.07 -11.76
N THR A 63 -26.32 23.11 -12.93
CA THR A 63 -25.99 24.38 -13.63
C THR A 63 -25.89 24.16 -15.15
N THR A 64 -25.96 25.23 -15.96
CA THR A 64 -26.26 25.17 -17.40
C THR A 64 -25.13 25.60 -18.34
N ALA A 65 -24.83 24.72 -19.30
CA ALA A 65 -24.52 24.95 -20.73
C ALA A 65 -23.56 26.08 -21.20
N THR A 66 -22.69 25.68 -22.14
CA THR A 66 -22.02 26.49 -23.21
C THR A 66 -21.01 27.58 -22.78
N THR A 67 -19.89 27.82 -23.49
CA THR A 67 -19.39 27.36 -24.81
C THR A 67 -17.85 27.48 -24.87
N ASP A 68 -17.19 26.69 -25.73
CA ASP A 68 -15.87 26.92 -26.40
C ASP A 68 -14.60 27.14 -25.52
N THR A 69 -13.38 26.73 -25.88
CA THR A 69 -12.84 25.78 -26.89
C THR A 69 -11.42 25.36 -26.44
N ASP A 70 -10.95 24.20 -26.93
CA ASP A 70 -9.54 23.77 -26.98
C ASP A 70 -8.61 23.98 -25.76
N ASP A 71 -8.37 22.90 -25.02
CA ASP A 71 -7.05 22.25 -25.14
C ASP A 71 -7.17 20.73 -24.94
N THR A 72 -6.59 19.92 -25.84
CA THR A 72 -6.88 18.47 -25.91
C THR A 72 -5.64 17.58 -26.03
N LEU A 73 -4.97 17.30 -24.91
CA LEU A 73 -3.96 16.23 -24.85
C LEU A 73 -4.04 15.35 -23.59
N ALA A 74 -4.32 14.06 -23.82
CA ALA A 74 -3.87 12.92 -23.01
C ALA A 74 -4.36 12.76 -21.54
N SER A 75 -5.65 12.96 -21.27
CA SER A 75 -6.28 12.36 -20.07
C SER A 75 -6.21 10.82 -20.12
N SER A 76 -5.73 10.17 -19.05
CA SER A 76 -5.63 8.70 -18.98
C SER A 76 -7.00 8.03 -18.93
N VAL A 77 -7.24 7.06 -19.82
CA VAL A 77 -8.57 6.53 -20.19
C VAL A 77 -9.14 5.49 -19.19
N ILE A 78 -8.70 5.49 -17.93
CA ILE A 78 -9.20 4.59 -16.87
C ILE A 78 -9.20 5.33 -15.53
N ASP A 79 -10.36 5.46 -14.89
CA ASP A 79 -10.50 5.93 -13.51
C ASP A 79 -10.23 4.79 -12.52
N LYS A 80 -9.36 5.01 -11.52
CA LYS A 80 -9.09 4.02 -10.45
C LYS A 80 -10.37 3.65 -9.68
N LYS A 81 -11.32 4.58 -9.50
CA LYS A 81 -12.60 4.32 -8.83
C LYS A 81 -13.50 3.36 -9.61
N GLU A 82 -13.32 3.23 -10.93
CA GLU A 82 -14.12 2.33 -11.78
C GLU A 82 -13.64 0.87 -11.77
N ILE A 83 -12.44 0.62 -11.21
CA ILE A 83 -11.92 -0.74 -10.96
C ILE A 83 -12.38 -1.24 -9.59
N ALA A 84 -12.36 -0.38 -8.56
CA ALA A 84 -12.83 -0.71 -7.21
C ALA A 84 -14.27 -1.26 -7.22
N SER A 85 -15.17 -0.65 -8.03
CA SER A 85 -16.56 -1.07 -8.24
C SER A 85 -16.74 -2.55 -8.61
N ARG A 86 -15.70 -3.16 -9.19
CA ARG A 86 -15.77 -4.45 -9.87
C ARG A 86 -15.19 -5.59 -9.02
N VAL A 87 -14.76 -5.30 -7.79
CA VAL A 87 -14.37 -6.29 -6.78
C VAL A 87 -15.63 -6.84 -6.10
N ILE A 88 -15.65 -8.13 -5.78
CA ILE A 88 -16.83 -8.80 -5.21
C ILE A 88 -17.05 -8.37 -3.76
N LYS A 89 -18.32 -8.03 -3.45
CA LYS A 89 -18.79 -7.70 -2.08
C LYS A 89 -18.27 -8.68 -1.04
N GLU A 90 -17.59 -8.16 -0.02
CA GLU A 90 -17.23 -8.95 1.15
C GLU A 90 -18.49 -9.40 1.92
N GLY A 91 -18.51 -10.64 2.40
CA GLY A 91 -19.64 -11.23 3.14
C GLY A 91 -20.19 -12.56 2.62
N ILE A 92 -19.67 -13.09 1.50
CA ILE A 92 -20.07 -14.40 0.95
C ILE A 92 -19.47 -15.54 1.80
N THR A 93 -20.25 -16.57 2.15
CA THR A 93 -19.77 -17.71 2.94
C THR A 93 -18.93 -18.69 2.12
N ARG A 94 -18.09 -19.51 2.79
CA ARG A 94 -17.29 -20.56 2.12
C ARG A 94 -18.15 -21.55 1.32
N ASP A 95 -19.33 -21.88 1.83
CA ASP A 95 -20.26 -22.80 1.15
C ASP A 95 -20.86 -22.15 -0.10
N GLN A 96 -21.24 -20.87 -0.04
CA GLN A 96 -21.72 -20.11 -1.21
C GLN A 96 -20.64 -20.00 -2.29
N VAL A 97 -19.38 -19.74 -1.93
CA VAL A 97 -18.25 -19.75 -2.89
C VAL A 97 -18.06 -21.14 -3.49
N HIS A 98 -18.22 -22.22 -2.70
CA HIS A 98 -18.13 -23.58 -3.23
C HIS A 98 -19.29 -23.90 -4.21
N GLU A 99 -20.54 -23.55 -3.88
CA GLU A 99 -21.68 -23.70 -4.78
C GLU A 99 -21.51 -22.90 -6.07
N GLU A 100 -20.97 -21.69 -5.98
CA GLU A 100 -20.67 -20.85 -7.14
C GLU A 100 -19.59 -21.49 -8.03
N ILE A 101 -18.48 -21.96 -7.48
CA ILE A 101 -17.44 -22.69 -8.23
C ILE A 101 -18.04 -23.93 -8.89
N GLN A 102 -18.89 -24.69 -8.20
CA GLN A 102 -19.61 -25.84 -8.77
C GLN A 102 -20.55 -25.43 -9.91
N SER A 103 -21.19 -24.25 -9.84
CA SER A 103 -21.99 -23.71 -10.93
C SER A 103 -21.12 -23.37 -12.15
N PHE A 104 -19.94 -22.77 -11.94
CA PHE A 104 -18.99 -22.47 -13.01
C PHE A 104 -18.44 -23.74 -13.66
N ILE A 105 -18.15 -24.81 -12.90
CA ILE A 105 -17.71 -26.11 -13.42
C ILE A 105 -18.81 -26.78 -14.26
N LYS A 106 -20.08 -26.68 -13.84
CA LYS A 106 -21.23 -27.35 -14.49
C LYS A 106 -21.87 -26.53 -15.64
N ALA A 107 -21.57 -25.24 -15.73
CA ALA A 107 -22.16 -24.35 -16.73
C ALA A 107 -21.81 -24.77 -18.17
N PRO A 108 -22.78 -24.89 -19.09
CA PRO A 108 -22.54 -25.27 -20.48
C PRO A 108 -21.74 -24.19 -21.23
N LEU A 109 -21.06 -24.61 -22.31
CA LEU A 109 -20.40 -23.69 -23.23
C LEU A 109 -21.43 -22.76 -23.87
N GLN A 110 -21.29 -21.46 -23.64
CA GLN A 110 -22.14 -20.41 -24.18
C GLN A 110 -21.25 -19.28 -24.71
N LEU A 111 -21.48 -18.84 -25.94
CA LEU A 111 -20.63 -17.85 -26.62
C LEU A 111 -20.48 -16.54 -25.82
N GLN A 112 -21.53 -16.11 -25.13
CA GLN A 112 -21.51 -14.92 -24.26
C GLN A 112 -20.59 -15.09 -23.04
N ASN A 113 -20.53 -16.29 -22.46
CA ASN A 113 -19.67 -16.60 -21.31
C ASN A 113 -18.20 -16.72 -21.72
N GLU A 114 -17.93 -17.30 -22.89
CA GLU A 114 -16.57 -17.36 -23.45
C GLU A 114 -16.07 -15.97 -23.86
N TRP A 115 -16.93 -15.14 -24.48
CA TRP A 115 -16.62 -13.75 -24.77
C TRP A 115 -16.34 -12.93 -23.50
N ARG A 116 -17.14 -13.11 -22.43
CA ARG A 116 -16.87 -12.47 -21.12
C ARG A 116 -15.54 -12.93 -20.54
N SER A 117 -15.26 -14.24 -20.55
CA SER A 117 -13.98 -14.82 -20.09
C SER A 117 -12.77 -14.23 -20.85
N LEU A 118 -12.86 -14.09 -22.18
CA LEU A 118 -11.83 -13.46 -23.01
C LEU A 118 -11.64 -11.97 -22.66
N MET A 119 -12.73 -11.21 -22.52
CA MET A 119 -12.68 -9.78 -22.20
C MET A 119 -12.17 -9.52 -20.78
N THR A 120 -12.54 -10.34 -19.80
CA THR A 120 -11.99 -10.28 -18.42
C THR A 120 -10.47 -10.50 -18.42
N ILE A 121 -9.94 -11.36 -19.30
CA ILE A 121 -8.49 -11.58 -19.45
C ILE A 121 -7.78 -10.46 -20.21
N VAL A 122 -8.41 -9.86 -21.22
CA VAL A 122 -7.89 -8.64 -21.85
C VAL A 122 -7.79 -7.51 -20.82
N MET A 123 -8.80 -7.36 -19.95
CA MET A 123 -8.81 -6.38 -18.85
C MET A 123 -7.76 -6.68 -17.77
N PHE A 124 -7.49 -7.95 -17.49
CA PHE A 124 -6.52 -8.37 -16.46
C PHE A 124 -5.06 -8.27 -16.93
N LEU A 125 -4.77 -8.60 -18.19
CA LEU A 125 -3.41 -8.67 -18.73
C LEU A 125 -2.98 -7.45 -19.55
N THR A 126 -3.89 -6.51 -19.84
CA THR A 126 -3.56 -5.31 -20.64
C THR A 126 -4.29 -4.06 -20.15
N ARG A 127 -3.61 -2.91 -20.27
CA ARG A 127 -4.14 -1.56 -20.05
C ARG A 127 -4.98 -1.06 -21.24
N LEU A 128 -5.77 -1.94 -21.86
CA LEU A 128 -6.72 -1.61 -22.92
C LEU A 128 -8.11 -1.40 -22.31
N PRO A 129 -8.90 -0.40 -22.78
CA PRO A 129 -10.26 -0.20 -22.27
C PRO A 129 -11.16 -1.36 -22.68
N VAL A 130 -12.00 -1.81 -21.75
CA VAL A 130 -12.96 -2.91 -21.93
C VAL A 130 -14.35 -2.43 -21.46
N PRO A 131 -15.46 -2.79 -22.12
CA PRO A 131 -16.79 -2.26 -21.78
C PRO A 131 -17.20 -2.46 -20.31
N THR A 132 -17.98 -1.53 -19.76
CA THR A 132 -18.53 -1.56 -18.38
C THR A 132 -19.27 -2.86 -18.05
N SER A 133 -19.83 -3.53 -19.06
CA SER A 133 -20.50 -4.83 -18.94
C SER A 133 -19.59 -6.01 -18.57
N ILE A 134 -18.28 -5.78 -18.33
CA ILE A 134 -17.28 -6.81 -18.04
C ILE A 134 -16.67 -6.54 -16.66
N ASP A 135 -16.77 -7.53 -15.79
CA ASP A 135 -16.32 -7.53 -14.41
C ASP A 135 -15.08 -8.42 -14.20
N LEU A 136 -14.37 -8.22 -13.08
CA LEU A 136 -13.20 -9.01 -12.69
C LEU A 136 -13.61 -10.25 -11.87
N HIS A 137 -14.65 -10.95 -12.33
CA HIS A 137 -15.22 -12.08 -11.62
C HIS A 137 -14.24 -13.28 -11.62
N PRO A 138 -13.86 -13.84 -10.46
CA PRO A 138 -12.83 -14.89 -10.38
C PRO A 138 -13.15 -16.11 -11.26
N GLY A 139 -14.41 -16.57 -11.25
CA GLY A 139 -14.85 -17.68 -12.12
C GLY A 139 -14.73 -17.43 -13.64
N PHE A 140 -14.91 -16.18 -14.10
CA PHE A 140 -14.70 -15.82 -15.52
C PHE A 140 -13.22 -15.61 -15.83
N LEU A 141 -12.44 -15.08 -14.88
CA LEU A 141 -10.98 -14.97 -14.99
C LEU A 141 -10.33 -16.36 -15.11
N MET A 142 -10.69 -17.31 -14.24
CA MET A 142 -10.13 -18.67 -14.25
C MET A 142 -10.50 -19.46 -15.52
N LYS A 143 -11.76 -19.41 -15.97
CA LYS A 143 -12.12 -19.94 -17.31
C LYS A 143 -11.36 -19.23 -18.43
N GLY A 144 -11.13 -17.94 -18.24
CA GLY A 144 -10.40 -17.07 -19.13
C GLY A 144 -8.95 -17.46 -19.36
N MET A 145 -8.29 -18.15 -18.42
CA MET A 145 -6.86 -18.51 -18.53
C MET A 145 -6.52 -19.28 -19.83
N SER A 146 -7.49 -19.98 -20.40
CA SER A 146 -7.43 -20.63 -21.72
C SER A 146 -7.07 -19.68 -22.88
N TYR A 147 -7.39 -18.40 -22.75
CA TYR A 147 -7.22 -17.36 -23.78
C TYR A 147 -5.93 -16.55 -23.61
N LEU A 148 -5.06 -16.87 -22.65
CA LEU A 148 -3.75 -16.24 -22.50
C LEU A 148 -2.92 -16.22 -23.81
N PRO A 149 -2.85 -17.30 -24.60
CA PRO A 149 -2.18 -17.29 -25.91
C PRO A 149 -2.83 -16.33 -26.93
N VAL A 150 -4.15 -16.16 -26.88
CA VAL A 150 -4.88 -15.25 -27.79
C VAL A 150 -4.52 -13.80 -27.49
N VAL A 151 -4.51 -13.41 -26.21
CA VAL A 151 -4.04 -12.08 -25.80
C VAL A 151 -2.53 -11.92 -26.04
N GLY A 152 -1.74 -12.99 -25.87
CA GLY A 152 -0.34 -13.05 -26.26
C GLY A 152 -0.09 -12.73 -27.74
N CYS A 153 -0.89 -13.30 -28.64
CA CYS A 153 -0.85 -13.01 -30.08
C CYS A 153 -1.17 -11.53 -30.37
N LEU A 154 -2.22 -10.97 -29.75
CA LEU A 154 -2.58 -9.56 -29.90
C LEU A 154 -1.49 -8.61 -29.37
N ILE A 155 -0.84 -8.95 -28.25
CA ILE A 155 0.34 -8.24 -27.74
C ILE A 155 1.46 -8.30 -28.78
N GLY A 156 1.87 -9.51 -29.19
CA GLY A 156 2.98 -9.74 -30.12
C GLY A 156 2.81 -9.03 -31.47
N ILE A 157 1.60 -9.02 -32.03
CA ILE A 157 1.27 -8.27 -33.26
C ILE A 157 1.52 -6.76 -33.06
N LYS A 158 1.12 -6.20 -31.92
CA LYS A 158 1.35 -4.78 -31.61
C LYS A 158 2.85 -4.48 -31.46
N LEU A 159 3.62 -5.37 -30.82
CA LEU A 159 5.07 -5.20 -30.67
C LEU A 159 5.78 -5.27 -32.02
N ALA A 160 5.34 -6.18 -32.89
CA ALA A 160 5.85 -6.35 -34.24
C ALA A 160 5.58 -5.12 -35.13
N ILE A 161 4.35 -4.60 -35.14
CA ILE A 161 4.02 -3.34 -35.86
C ILE A 161 4.84 -2.16 -35.32
N THR A 162 5.13 -2.14 -34.01
CA THR A 162 5.99 -1.11 -33.40
C THR A 162 7.45 -1.26 -33.85
N PHE A 163 7.94 -2.50 -33.97
CA PHE A 163 9.31 -2.80 -34.43
C PHE A 163 9.48 -2.41 -35.90
N ASP A 164 8.61 -2.91 -36.78
CA ASP A 164 8.60 -2.61 -38.22
C ASP A 164 8.53 -1.10 -38.46
N PHE A 165 7.74 -0.35 -37.68
CA PHE A 165 7.68 1.11 -37.77
C PHE A 165 9.00 1.79 -37.38
N VAL A 166 9.58 1.43 -36.23
CA VAL A 166 10.81 2.07 -35.72
C VAL A 166 12.05 1.71 -36.56
N GLU A 167 12.16 0.46 -37.01
CA GLU A 167 13.24 0.01 -37.90
C GLU A 167 13.06 0.59 -39.30
N GLN A 168 11.91 0.38 -39.95
CA GLN A 168 11.78 0.59 -41.40
C GLN A 168 11.31 2.01 -41.75
N THR A 169 10.53 2.66 -40.88
CA THR A 169 10.05 4.04 -41.10
C THR A 169 10.95 5.08 -40.46
N LEU A 170 11.39 4.87 -39.20
CA LEU A 170 12.29 5.80 -38.50
C LEU A 170 13.78 5.52 -38.73
N LEU A 171 14.14 4.41 -39.39
CA LEU A 171 15.51 4.04 -39.75
C LEU A 171 16.46 3.89 -38.55
N LEU A 172 15.92 3.51 -37.39
CA LEU A 172 16.71 3.28 -36.18
C LEU A 172 17.26 1.84 -36.14
N PRO A 173 18.46 1.60 -35.56
CA PRO A 173 19.05 0.27 -35.46
C PRO A 173 18.12 -0.78 -34.82
N PRO A 174 18.18 -2.07 -35.23
CA PRO A 174 17.33 -3.13 -34.69
C PRO A 174 17.34 -3.27 -33.16
N ALA A 175 18.45 -2.96 -32.49
CA ALA A 175 18.53 -2.94 -31.03
C ALA A 175 17.69 -1.83 -30.38
N ILE A 176 17.56 -0.66 -31.04
CA ILE A 176 16.70 0.44 -30.57
C ILE A 176 15.24 0.16 -30.89
N ALA A 177 14.94 -0.40 -32.07
CA ALA A 177 13.60 -0.90 -32.40
C ALA A 177 13.13 -1.99 -31.42
N ALA A 178 14.00 -2.95 -31.09
CA ALA A 178 13.74 -3.97 -30.08
C ALA A 178 13.48 -3.38 -28.69
N ALA A 179 14.28 -2.42 -28.23
CA ALA A 179 14.09 -1.75 -26.94
C ALA A 179 12.76 -0.97 -26.87
N ILE A 180 12.41 -0.23 -27.93
CA ILE A 180 11.16 0.54 -27.99
C ILE A 180 9.94 -0.39 -28.07
N SER A 181 10.02 -1.52 -28.79
CA SER A 181 8.96 -2.54 -28.77
C SER A 181 8.83 -3.22 -27.41
N VAL A 182 9.93 -3.56 -26.74
CA VAL A 182 9.90 -4.12 -25.37
C VAL A 182 9.26 -3.14 -24.38
N GLY A 183 9.64 -1.86 -24.41
CA GLY A 183 8.98 -0.80 -23.62
C GLY A 183 7.50 -0.60 -23.96
N THR A 184 7.12 -0.77 -25.24
CA THR A 184 5.71 -0.75 -25.68
C THR A 184 4.92 -1.96 -25.19
N GLY A 185 5.61 -3.07 -24.89
CA GLY A 185 5.09 -4.22 -24.15
C GLY A 185 4.79 -3.84 -22.70
N PHE A 186 5.76 -3.31 -21.96
CA PHE A 186 5.58 -2.88 -20.57
C PHE A 186 4.46 -1.84 -20.42
N ALA A 187 4.39 -0.86 -21.32
CA ALA A 187 3.32 0.14 -21.33
C ALA A 187 1.93 -0.44 -21.67
N LEU A 188 1.86 -1.62 -22.29
CA LEU A 188 0.62 -2.34 -22.59
C LEU A 188 0.19 -3.29 -21.48
N THR A 189 1.11 -4.12 -20.97
CA THR A 189 0.83 -5.13 -19.93
C THR A 189 0.86 -4.55 -18.52
N GLY A 190 1.53 -3.42 -18.33
CA GLY A 190 1.82 -2.87 -17.00
C GLY A 190 2.88 -3.65 -16.22
N CYS A 191 3.83 -4.28 -16.91
CA CYS A 191 4.88 -5.16 -16.35
C CYS A 191 4.37 -6.45 -15.68
N PHE A 192 3.10 -6.84 -15.86
CA PHE A 192 2.44 -7.91 -15.11
C PHE A 192 3.17 -9.26 -15.03
N HIS A 193 3.93 -9.66 -16.06
CA HIS A 193 4.65 -10.95 -16.04
C HIS A 193 6.09 -10.77 -15.55
N GLU A 194 6.66 -9.60 -15.81
CA GLU A 194 7.97 -9.14 -15.38
C GLU A 194 8.02 -8.95 -13.85
N ASP A 195 6.94 -8.44 -13.25
CA ASP A 195 6.68 -8.38 -11.80
C ASP A 195 6.82 -9.78 -11.17
N GLY A 196 6.03 -10.74 -11.66
CA GLY A 196 6.09 -12.12 -11.17
C GLY A 196 7.42 -12.83 -11.40
N LEU A 197 8.18 -12.46 -12.45
CA LEU A 197 9.57 -12.91 -12.63
C LEU A 197 10.48 -12.35 -11.53
N SER A 198 10.32 -11.08 -11.17
CA SER A 198 11.07 -10.41 -10.12
C SER A 198 10.82 -11.07 -8.76
N ASP A 199 9.56 -11.17 -8.37
CA ASP A 199 9.16 -11.67 -7.06
C ASP A 199 9.53 -13.15 -6.89
N SER A 200 9.35 -13.96 -7.94
CA SER A 200 9.80 -15.36 -7.95
C SER A 200 11.32 -15.48 -7.79
N ALA A 201 12.10 -14.56 -8.36
CA ALA A 201 13.55 -14.58 -8.25
C ALA A 201 14.04 -14.16 -6.86
N ASP A 202 13.50 -13.09 -6.27
CA ASP A 202 13.83 -12.70 -4.90
C ASP A 202 13.30 -13.69 -3.85
N GLY A 203 12.10 -14.23 -4.07
CA GLY A 203 11.54 -15.30 -3.27
C GLY A 203 12.46 -16.52 -3.22
N ILE A 204 12.71 -17.13 -4.38
CA ILE A 204 13.46 -18.40 -4.48
C ILE A 204 14.96 -18.21 -4.22
N GLY A 205 15.53 -17.03 -4.53
CA GLY A 205 16.94 -16.73 -4.28
C GLY A 205 17.25 -16.25 -2.86
N GLY A 206 16.31 -15.55 -2.21
CA GLY A 206 16.49 -14.97 -0.86
C GLY A 206 15.91 -15.81 0.28
N GLY A 207 14.92 -16.66 0.02
CA GLY A 207 14.24 -17.47 1.03
C GLY A 207 14.82 -18.87 1.22
N TRP A 208 15.12 -19.26 2.45
CA TRP A 208 15.66 -20.58 2.81
C TRP A 208 14.57 -21.59 3.22
N THR A 209 13.34 -21.12 3.44
CA THR A 209 12.17 -21.94 3.77
C THR A 209 10.94 -21.45 3.00
N ARG A 210 9.97 -22.33 2.72
CA ARG A 210 8.73 -22.00 1.99
C ARG A 210 8.02 -20.73 2.53
N ALA A 211 7.97 -20.57 3.85
CA ALA A 211 7.38 -19.40 4.49
C ALA A 211 8.21 -18.12 4.32
N GLN A 212 9.54 -18.21 4.26
CA GLN A 212 10.40 -17.06 3.90
C GLN A 212 10.23 -16.68 2.43
N ILE A 213 10.18 -17.67 1.54
CA ILE A 213 9.97 -17.49 0.10
C ILE A 213 8.66 -16.72 -0.15
N PHE A 214 7.53 -17.20 0.40
CA PHE A 214 6.24 -16.50 0.28
C PHE A 214 6.25 -15.11 0.91
N LYS A 215 6.93 -14.92 2.06
CA LYS A 215 7.07 -13.60 2.68
C LYS A 215 7.85 -12.60 1.81
N ILE A 216 8.83 -13.07 1.04
CA ILE A 216 9.59 -12.22 0.11
C ILE A 216 8.76 -11.96 -1.16
N MET A 217 8.09 -12.98 -1.71
CA MET A 217 7.16 -12.87 -2.85
C MET A 217 5.91 -12.00 -2.57
N THR A 218 5.70 -11.53 -1.34
CA THR A 218 4.60 -10.64 -0.94
C THR A 218 5.08 -9.28 -0.45
N ASP A 219 6.38 -8.97 -0.60
CA ASP A 219 6.96 -7.67 -0.31
C ASP A 219 7.02 -6.85 -1.61
N SER A 220 6.34 -5.70 -1.65
CA SER A 220 6.28 -4.78 -2.82
C SER A 220 7.64 -4.17 -3.26
N ARG A 221 8.76 -4.70 -2.78
CA ARG A 221 10.11 -4.16 -2.98
C ARG A 221 10.97 -5.19 -3.70
N VAL A 222 11.26 -4.90 -4.97
CA VAL A 222 12.26 -5.64 -5.75
C VAL A 222 13.60 -5.66 -5.00
N GLY A 223 14.14 -6.86 -4.83
CA GLY A 223 15.45 -7.13 -4.25
C GLY A 223 16.53 -7.39 -5.30
N THR A 224 17.66 -7.94 -4.84
CA THR A 224 18.84 -8.13 -5.68
C THR A 224 18.66 -9.21 -6.75
N TYR A 225 17.92 -10.29 -6.46
CA TYR A 225 17.70 -11.36 -7.44
C TYR A 225 16.64 -10.98 -8.46
N GLY A 226 15.60 -10.25 -8.06
CA GLY A 226 14.59 -9.69 -8.97
C GLY A 226 15.21 -8.66 -9.91
N CYS A 227 16.02 -7.73 -9.38
CA CYS A 227 16.81 -6.81 -10.20
C CYS A 227 17.69 -7.54 -11.22
N ALA A 228 18.39 -8.60 -10.80
CA ALA A 228 19.26 -9.38 -11.67
C ALA A 228 18.46 -10.17 -12.73
N ALA A 229 17.36 -10.80 -12.35
CA ALA A 229 16.49 -11.57 -13.24
C ALA A 229 15.83 -10.66 -14.29
N LEU A 230 15.29 -9.50 -13.88
CA LEU A 230 14.77 -8.47 -14.77
C LEU A 230 15.84 -7.95 -15.72
N GLY A 231 17.02 -7.57 -15.21
CA GLY A 231 18.14 -7.08 -16.02
C GLY A 231 18.57 -8.08 -17.09
N LEU A 232 18.74 -9.35 -16.71
CA LEU A 232 19.09 -10.44 -17.63
C LEU A 232 17.96 -10.73 -18.64
N TYR A 233 16.70 -10.77 -18.21
CA TYR A 233 15.54 -10.99 -19.09
C TYR A 233 15.41 -9.88 -20.13
N ILE A 234 15.44 -8.61 -19.70
CA ILE A 234 15.28 -7.46 -20.60
C ILE A 234 16.43 -7.38 -21.59
N PHE A 235 17.68 -7.49 -21.11
CA PHE A 235 18.86 -7.48 -21.99
C PHE A 235 18.80 -8.62 -23.01
N THR A 236 18.55 -9.85 -22.57
CA THR A 236 18.49 -11.03 -23.45
C THR A 236 17.36 -10.90 -24.47
N LYS A 237 16.17 -10.46 -24.06
CA LYS A 237 15.01 -10.27 -24.94
C LYS A 237 15.28 -9.21 -26.01
N VAL A 238 15.88 -8.07 -25.65
CA VAL A 238 16.27 -7.02 -26.61
C VAL A 238 17.34 -7.55 -27.59
N GLN A 239 18.37 -8.25 -27.10
CA GLN A 239 19.43 -8.80 -27.95
C GLN A 239 18.93 -9.91 -28.89
N LEU A 240 17.99 -10.75 -28.46
CA LEU A 240 17.38 -11.77 -29.31
C LEU A 240 16.55 -11.15 -30.44
N PHE A 241 15.69 -10.16 -30.15
CA PHE A 241 14.97 -9.42 -31.20
C PHE A 241 15.92 -8.70 -32.17
N ALA A 242 16.96 -8.02 -31.64
CA ALA A 242 17.96 -7.36 -32.47
C ALA A 242 18.76 -8.33 -33.36
N SER A 243 18.98 -9.56 -32.88
CA SER A 243 19.70 -10.62 -33.60
C SER A 243 18.87 -11.34 -34.66
N LEU A 244 17.53 -11.26 -34.57
CA LEU A 244 16.60 -11.79 -35.58
C LEU A 244 16.52 -10.86 -36.80
N GLY A 245 16.55 -9.53 -36.57
CA GLY A 245 16.61 -8.52 -37.63
C GLY A 245 15.28 -8.24 -38.34
N GLU A 246 15.38 -7.73 -39.57
CA GLU A 246 14.24 -7.22 -40.36
C GLU A 246 13.11 -8.25 -40.52
N SER A 247 11.89 -7.85 -40.17
CA SER A 247 10.69 -8.70 -40.25
C SER A 247 10.30 -9.07 -41.69
N GLN A 248 10.32 -10.36 -42.01
CA GLN A 248 9.84 -10.92 -43.28
C GLN A 248 8.61 -11.81 -43.06
N TRP A 249 7.47 -11.37 -43.58
CA TRP A 249 6.16 -11.98 -43.32
C TRP A 249 5.72 -12.93 -44.45
N ASN A 250 6.15 -14.19 -44.39
CA ASN A 250 5.82 -15.22 -45.37
C ASN A 250 4.55 -15.97 -44.95
N LEU A 251 3.38 -15.37 -45.23
CA LEU A 251 2.09 -15.98 -44.96
C LEU A 251 1.63 -16.87 -46.14
N PRO A 252 1.06 -18.07 -45.89
CA PRO A 252 0.48 -18.90 -46.94
C PRO A 252 -0.70 -18.23 -47.65
N THR A 253 -0.55 -17.93 -48.94
CA THR A 253 -1.65 -17.47 -49.81
C THR A 253 -2.36 -18.66 -50.45
N LEU A 254 -3.64 -18.49 -50.81
CA LEU A 254 -4.43 -19.52 -51.52
C LEU A 254 -4.00 -19.74 -52.97
N GLU A 255 -3.18 -18.84 -53.53
CA GLU A 255 -2.67 -18.89 -54.91
C GLU A 255 -1.31 -19.57 -55.02
N ASN A 256 -0.57 -19.73 -53.91
CA ASN A 256 0.79 -20.22 -53.96
C ASN A 256 0.89 -21.76 -54.07
N ASN A 257 1.79 -22.20 -54.95
CA ASN A 257 2.12 -23.60 -55.17
C ASN A 257 2.58 -24.34 -53.89
N SER A 258 2.57 -25.68 -53.99
CA SER A 258 2.88 -26.67 -52.95
C SER A 258 4.30 -26.64 -52.35
N SER A 259 5.05 -25.56 -52.54
CA SER A 259 6.30 -25.22 -51.87
C SER A 259 6.15 -24.11 -50.81
N SER A 260 5.10 -23.26 -50.88
CA SER A 260 5.01 -22.06 -50.02
C SER A 260 4.74 -22.33 -48.54
N TRP A 261 4.35 -23.56 -48.16
CA TRP A 261 4.28 -23.98 -46.75
C TRP A 261 5.65 -24.35 -46.15
N MET A 262 6.71 -24.33 -46.96
CA MET A 262 8.10 -24.47 -46.52
C MET A 262 8.80 -23.12 -46.27
N ASN A 263 8.26 -22.02 -46.81
CA ASN A 263 8.82 -20.68 -46.66
C ASN A 263 8.47 -20.11 -45.27
N LEU A 264 9.38 -20.23 -44.31
CA LEU A 264 9.18 -19.66 -42.98
C LEU A 264 9.19 -18.13 -43.05
N SER A 265 8.41 -17.48 -42.17
CA SER A 265 8.62 -16.06 -41.86
C SER A 265 9.91 -15.90 -41.04
N GLU A 266 10.63 -14.80 -41.23
CA GLU A 266 11.92 -14.54 -40.59
C GLU A 266 11.92 -13.17 -39.89
N GLY A 267 12.91 -12.93 -39.01
CA GLY A 267 13.06 -11.65 -38.35
C GLY A 267 12.22 -11.44 -37.09
N ALA A 268 12.34 -10.25 -36.51
CA ALA A 268 11.86 -9.95 -35.17
C ALA A 268 10.33 -9.96 -35.06
N GLY A 269 9.60 -9.43 -36.05
CA GLY A 269 8.14 -9.31 -36.03
C GLY A 269 7.39 -10.65 -35.90
N PRO A 270 7.60 -11.62 -36.80
CA PRO A 270 7.00 -12.96 -36.67
C PRO A 270 7.38 -13.65 -35.35
N ALA A 271 8.61 -13.48 -34.90
CA ALA A 271 9.09 -14.02 -33.62
C ALA A 271 8.46 -13.34 -32.39
N MET A 272 8.14 -12.04 -32.43
CA MET A 272 7.36 -11.35 -31.39
C MET A 272 5.95 -11.94 -31.27
N VAL A 273 5.29 -12.25 -32.39
CA VAL A 273 3.96 -12.89 -32.38
C VAL A 273 4.04 -14.30 -31.78
N VAL A 274 4.97 -15.14 -32.25
CA VAL A 274 5.11 -16.52 -31.77
C VAL A 274 5.53 -16.58 -30.31
N SER A 275 6.56 -15.85 -29.90
CA SER A 275 7.06 -15.87 -28.51
C SER A 275 5.98 -15.45 -27.50
N HIS A 276 5.30 -14.32 -27.74
CA HIS A 276 4.25 -13.85 -26.83
C HIS A 276 3.01 -14.77 -26.82
N THR A 277 2.71 -15.46 -27.92
CA THR A 277 1.63 -16.47 -28.00
C THR A 277 2.00 -17.74 -27.25
N VAL A 278 3.13 -18.37 -27.61
CA VAL A 278 3.50 -19.71 -27.11
C VAL A 278 3.92 -19.68 -25.65
N ALA A 279 4.66 -18.66 -25.21
CA ALA A 279 5.02 -18.53 -23.80
C ALA A 279 3.78 -18.50 -22.90
N ARG A 280 2.68 -17.92 -23.37
CA ARG A 280 1.40 -17.84 -22.65
C ARG A 280 0.58 -19.14 -22.68
N VAL A 281 1.09 -20.21 -23.29
CA VAL A 281 0.55 -21.57 -23.16
C VAL A 281 0.97 -22.21 -21.83
N THR A 282 2.08 -21.79 -21.22
CA THR A 282 2.60 -22.45 -20.00
C THR A 282 1.66 -22.31 -18.81
N ALA A 283 1.07 -21.15 -18.58
CA ALA A 283 0.16 -20.92 -17.44
C ALA A 283 -1.07 -21.84 -17.45
N PRO A 284 -1.92 -21.90 -18.50
CA PRO A 284 -3.06 -22.82 -18.52
C PRO A 284 -2.64 -24.31 -18.52
N TYR A 285 -1.44 -24.64 -19.00
CA TYR A 285 -0.88 -25.99 -18.85
C TYR A 285 -0.49 -26.29 -17.39
N LEU A 286 0.26 -25.39 -16.74
CA LEU A 286 0.69 -25.51 -15.35
C LEU A 286 -0.49 -25.58 -14.38
N THR A 287 -1.44 -24.66 -14.49
CA THR A 287 -2.69 -24.65 -13.71
C THR A 287 -3.54 -25.91 -13.91
N ARG A 288 -3.39 -26.61 -15.05
CA ARG A 288 -4.02 -27.92 -15.26
C ARG A 288 -3.22 -29.07 -14.66
N CYS A 289 -1.88 -29.03 -14.75
CA CYS A 289 -1.01 -30.15 -14.38
C CYS A 289 -0.58 -30.18 -12.91
N PHE A 290 -0.52 -29.04 -12.24
CA PHE A 290 -0.03 -28.90 -10.86
C PHE A 290 -1.09 -28.23 -9.99
N ASP A 291 -1.04 -28.52 -8.69
CA ASP A 291 -1.94 -27.89 -7.73
C ASP A 291 -1.52 -26.45 -7.46
N TYR A 292 -2.52 -25.55 -7.37
CA TYR A 292 -2.27 -24.18 -6.96
C TYR A 292 -1.92 -24.17 -5.46
N VAL A 293 -0.99 -23.31 -5.06
CA VAL A 293 -0.56 -23.19 -3.65
C VAL A 293 -1.79 -22.90 -2.77
N ASP A 294 -2.03 -23.79 -1.82
CA ASP A 294 -2.93 -23.56 -0.69
C ASP A 294 -2.07 -23.28 0.56
N ASP A 295 -2.47 -22.27 1.33
CA ASP A 295 -1.80 -21.81 2.54
C ASP A 295 -2.88 -21.48 3.57
N GLU A 296 -2.92 -22.23 4.67
CA GLU A 296 -3.90 -22.06 5.75
C GLU A 296 -3.77 -20.69 6.46
N GLN A 297 -2.61 -20.02 6.31
CA GLN A 297 -2.34 -18.68 6.82
C GLN A 297 -2.62 -17.57 5.79
N GLY A 298 -2.91 -17.94 4.53
CA GLY A 298 -3.09 -17.03 3.40
C GLY A 298 -4.42 -16.25 3.37
N PRO A 299 -4.59 -15.33 2.40
CA PRO A 299 -5.76 -14.44 2.33
C PRO A 299 -7.07 -15.21 2.10
N LYS A 300 -7.99 -15.14 3.07
CA LYS A 300 -9.28 -15.87 3.07
C LYS A 300 -10.34 -15.26 2.14
N SER A 301 -9.92 -14.69 1.01
CA SER A 301 -10.77 -14.06 0.01
C SER A 301 -11.51 -15.08 -0.87
N SER A 302 -12.65 -14.68 -1.44
CA SER A 302 -13.36 -15.45 -2.46
C SER A 302 -12.49 -15.69 -3.71
N PHE A 303 -11.68 -14.70 -4.11
CA PHE A 303 -10.73 -14.81 -5.21
C PHE A 303 -9.75 -15.99 -5.02
N TYR A 304 -9.11 -16.09 -3.85
CA TYR A 304 -8.14 -17.16 -3.56
C TYR A 304 -8.78 -18.55 -3.57
N ALA A 305 -10.01 -18.69 -3.08
CA ALA A 305 -10.77 -19.95 -3.16
C ALA A 305 -11.07 -20.40 -4.60
N PHE A 306 -11.25 -19.46 -5.54
CA PHE A 306 -11.32 -19.76 -6.98
C PHE A 306 -9.95 -20.16 -7.56
N MET A 307 -8.84 -19.57 -7.10
CA MET A 307 -7.48 -19.94 -7.54
C MET A 307 -7.14 -21.39 -7.18
N ILE A 308 -7.42 -21.83 -5.94
CA ILE A 308 -7.18 -23.21 -5.48
C ILE A 308 -7.93 -24.23 -6.36
N GLN A 309 -9.12 -23.88 -6.86
CA GLN A 309 -9.93 -24.72 -7.74
C GLN A 309 -9.73 -24.45 -9.24
N ALA A 310 -8.76 -23.62 -9.63
CA ALA A 310 -8.52 -23.24 -11.02
C ALA A 310 -8.27 -24.44 -11.95
N LYS A 311 -7.63 -25.51 -11.45
CA LYS A 311 -7.40 -26.78 -12.18
C LYS A 311 -8.66 -27.49 -12.68
N TYR A 312 -9.82 -27.21 -12.09
CA TYR A 312 -11.12 -27.74 -12.52
C TYR A 312 -11.80 -26.83 -13.56
N LEU A 313 -11.54 -25.52 -13.50
CA LEU A 313 -12.06 -24.54 -14.45
C LEU A 313 -11.23 -24.51 -15.75
N VAL A 314 -9.89 -24.64 -15.65
CA VAL A 314 -8.95 -24.83 -16.76
C VAL A 314 -8.86 -26.33 -17.09
N ASN A 315 -9.97 -26.91 -17.54
CA ASN A 315 -10.05 -28.33 -17.88
C ASN A 315 -9.20 -28.71 -19.11
N TRP A 316 -9.03 -30.02 -19.38
CA TRP A 316 -8.21 -30.49 -20.50
C TRP A 316 -8.61 -29.92 -21.88
N PRO A 317 -9.90 -29.85 -22.27
CA PRO A 317 -10.31 -29.15 -23.49
C PRO A 317 -9.83 -27.68 -23.57
N ARG A 318 -9.86 -26.94 -22.47
CA ARG A 318 -9.35 -25.55 -22.40
C ARG A 318 -7.82 -25.46 -22.51
N ALA A 319 -7.10 -26.35 -21.84
CA ALA A 319 -5.63 -26.42 -21.97
C ALA A 319 -5.20 -26.85 -23.38
N LEU A 320 -5.92 -27.80 -24.00
CA LEU A 320 -5.69 -28.23 -25.38
C LEU A 320 -6.04 -27.15 -26.41
N PHE A 321 -7.07 -26.31 -26.15
CA PHE A 321 -7.32 -25.12 -26.95
C PHE A 321 -6.14 -24.13 -26.89
N ALA A 322 -5.59 -23.86 -25.70
CA ALA A 322 -4.43 -22.98 -25.54
C ALA A 322 -3.20 -23.51 -26.32
N ILE A 323 -2.89 -24.81 -26.19
CA ILE A 323 -1.80 -25.48 -26.92
C ILE A 323 -2.06 -25.44 -28.44
N GLY A 324 -3.28 -25.78 -28.88
CA GLY A 324 -3.66 -25.82 -30.29
C GLY A 324 -3.65 -24.44 -30.96
N PHE A 325 -4.00 -23.38 -30.22
CA PHE A 325 -3.87 -21.99 -30.71
C PHE A 325 -2.40 -21.61 -30.88
N GLY A 326 -1.53 -21.90 -29.90
CA GLY A 326 -0.09 -21.70 -30.00
C GLY A 326 0.54 -22.48 -31.18
N PHE A 327 0.08 -23.71 -31.41
CA PHE A 327 0.51 -24.52 -32.57
C PHE A 327 0.08 -23.86 -33.88
N SER A 328 -1.19 -23.43 -33.96
CA SER A 328 -1.76 -22.84 -35.19
C SER A 328 -1.07 -21.53 -35.57
N VAL A 329 -0.83 -20.63 -34.62
CA VAL A 329 -0.11 -19.37 -34.87
C VAL A 329 1.34 -19.62 -35.29
N THR A 330 2.04 -20.54 -34.63
CA THR A 330 3.43 -20.87 -34.98
C THR A 330 3.52 -21.57 -36.33
N SER A 331 2.55 -22.44 -36.65
CA SER A 331 2.49 -23.17 -37.93
C SER A 331 2.05 -22.30 -39.11
N LEU A 332 1.37 -21.18 -38.85
CA LEU A 332 0.98 -20.20 -39.87
C LEU A 332 2.13 -19.26 -40.24
N LEU A 333 3.00 -18.93 -39.28
CA LEU A 333 4.14 -18.02 -39.47
C LEU A 333 5.43 -18.75 -39.85
N TYR A 334 5.67 -19.93 -39.29
CA TYR A 334 6.84 -20.77 -39.62
C TYR A 334 6.36 -22.00 -40.39
N ASN A 335 6.27 -23.17 -39.76
CA ASN A 335 5.62 -24.36 -40.33
C ASN A 335 5.23 -25.36 -39.21
N PRO A 336 4.51 -26.47 -39.52
CA PRO A 336 4.10 -27.46 -38.50
C PRO A 336 5.25 -28.09 -37.71
N ILE A 337 6.45 -28.20 -38.30
CA ILE A 337 7.63 -28.84 -37.69
C ILE A 337 8.24 -27.91 -36.65
N VAL A 338 8.42 -26.63 -36.99
CA VAL A 338 8.88 -25.59 -36.05
C VAL A 338 7.86 -25.39 -34.94
N ALA A 339 6.56 -25.40 -35.26
CA ALA A 339 5.47 -25.32 -34.28
C ALA A 339 5.51 -26.48 -33.27
N LEU A 340 5.75 -27.72 -33.75
CA LEU A 340 5.90 -28.89 -32.89
C LEU A 340 7.16 -28.79 -32.01
N LEU A 341 8.31 -28.44 -32.60
CA LEU A 341 9.59 -28.29 -31.88
C LEU A 341 9.49 -27.25 -30.75
N VAL A 342 8.98 -26.06 -31.08
CA VAL A 342 8.81 -24.94 -30.14
C VAL A 342 7.87 -25.33 -29.00
N LEU A 343 6.70 -25.92 -29.30
CA LEU A 343 5.76 -26.33 -28.25
C LEU A 343 6.26 -27.49 -27.38
N VAL A 344 6.93 -28.50 -27.97
CA VAL A 344 7.48 -29.62 -27.18
C VAL A 344 8.53 -29.11 -26.19
N LEU A 345 9.42 -28.20 -26.62
CA LEU A 345 10.44 -27.63 -25.74
C LEU A 345 9.84 -26.69 -24.67
N VAL A 346 8.88 -25.84 -25.02
CA VAL A 346 8.21 -24.94 -24.06
C VAL A 346 7.34 -25.71 -23.06
N LEU A 347 6.63 -26.77 -23.48
CA LEU A 347 5.84 -27.62 -22.58
C LEU A 347 6.74 -28.50 -21.70
N ALA A 348 7.88 -28.98 -22.20
CA ALA A 348 8.86 -29.69 -21.39
C ALA A 348 9.50 -28.77 -20.32
N PHE A 349 9.85 -27.53 -20.71
CA PHE A 349 10.29 -26.50 -19.77
C PHE A 349 9.21 -26.20 -18.72
N ALA A 350 7.96 -25.97 -19.15
CA ALA A 350 6.85 -25.72 -18.24
C ALA A 350 6.63 -26.89 -17.27
N HIS A 351 6.70 -28.13 -17.72
CA HIS A 351 6.57 -29.30 -16.86
C HIS A 351 7.70 -29.37 -15.82
N ALA A 352 8.95 -29.14 -16.23
CA ALA A 352 10.09 -29.09 -15.32
C ALA A 352 9.97 -27.95 -14.29
N ALA A 353 9.55 -26.75 -14.72
CA ALA A 353 9.28 -25.62 -13.84
C ALA A 353 8.11 -25.91 -12.88
N GLY A 354 7.07 -26.61 -13.30
CA GLY A 354 5.98 -27.05 -12.42
C GLY A 354 6.45 -28.04 -11.37
N CYS A 355 7.30 -29.02 -11.74
CA CYS A 355 7.93 -29.93 -10.77
C CYS A 355 8.81 -29.20 -9.75
N TYR A 356 9.59 -28.20 -10.19
CA TYR A 356 10.43 -27.36 -9.32
C TYR A 356 9.59 -26.50 -8.36
N GLY A 357 8.54 -25.85 -8.87
CA GLY A 357 7.56 -25.12 -8.06
C GLY A 357 6.88 -26.03 -7.03
N ASN A 358 6.49 -27.24 -7.41
CA ASN A 358 5.92 -28.22 -6.49
C ASN A 358 6.90 -28.69 -5.41
N GLN A 359 8.22 -28.66 -5.65
CA GLN A 359 9.23 -29.00 -4.64
C GLN A 359 9.53 -27.86 -3.66
N ILE A 360 9.50 -26.60 -4.12
CA ILE A 360 9.90 -25.43 -3.31
C ILE A 360 8.69 -24.67 -2.75
N LEU A 361 7.72 -24.35 -3.62
CA LEU A 361 6.49 -23.63 -3.29
C LEU A 361 5.36 -24.57 -2.88
N GLY A 362 5.51 -25.89 -3.04
CA GLY A 362 4.45 -26.86 -2.75
C GLY A 362 3.23 -26.75 -3.68
N GLY A 363 3.43 -26.18 -4.88
CA GLY A 363 2.40 -25.97 -5.90
C GLY A 363 2.85 -24.96 -6.94
N VAL A 364 1.90 -24.33 -7.63
CA VAL A 364 2.10 -23.15 -8.48
C VAL A 364 1.31 -21.95 -7.95
N MET A 365 1.80 -20.73 -8.17
CA MET A 365 1.13 -19.48 -7.80
C MET A 365 1.26 -18.43 -8.92
N GLY A 366 0.42 -17.39 -8.91
CA GLY A 366 0.27 -16.43 -10.02
C GLY A 366 1.59 -15.84 -10.52
N ASP A 367 2.43 -15.39 -9.59
CA ASP A 367 3.69 -14.69 -9.84
C ASP A 367 4.71 -15.65 -10.45
N TYR A 368 4.73 -16.88 -9.95
CA TYR A 368 5.51 -18.00 -10.51
C TYR A 368 5.05 -18.39 -11.92
N LEU A 369 3.74 -18.33 -12.21
CA LEU A 369 3.25 -18.50 -13.60
C LEU A 369 3.76 -17.35 -14.48
N GLY A 370 3.77 -16.10 -13.99
CA GLY A 370 4.40 -14.95 -14.64
C GLY A 370 5.87 -15.18 -14.99
N ALA A 371 6.67 -15.63 -14.02
CA ALA A 371 8.08 -16.00 -14.20
C ALA A 371 8.26 -17.05 -15.32
N THR A 372 7.46 -18.12 -15.32
CA THR A 372 7.55 -19.15 -16.38
C THR A 372 7.17 -18.63 -17.76
N ILE A 373 6.29 -17.63 -17.86
CA ILE A 373 5.96 -16.98 -19.14
C ILE A 373 7.17 -16.17 -19.64
N CYS A 374 7.77 -15.31 -18.82
CA CYS A 374 8.95 -14.53 -19.23
C CYS A 374 10.13 -15.42 -19.67
N LEU A 375 10.42 -16.50 -18.92
CA LEU A 375 11.46 -17.46 -19.31
C LEU A 375 11.11 -18.23 -20.60
N SER A 376 9.83 -18.53 -20.82
CA SER A 376 9.36 -19.19 -22.05
C SER A 376 9.41 -18.29 -23.28
N GLU A 377 9.26 -16.97 -23.13
CA GLU A 377 9.47 -16.02 -24.23
C GLU A 377 10.94 -16.07 -24.69
N VAL A 378 11.89 -16.02 -23.76
CA VAL A 378 13.34 -16.11 -24.06
C VAL A 378 13.71 -17.47 -24.68
N LEU A 379 13.16 -18.57 -24.16
CA LEU A 379 13.34 -19.91 -24.73
C LEU A 379 12.81 -19.98 -26.19
N THR A 380 11.60 -19.47 -26.42
CA THR A 380 10.98 -19.47 -27.77
C THR A 380 11.83 -18.66 -28.76
N LEU A 381 12.26 -17.45 -28.38
CA LEU A 381 13.09 -16.60 -29.23
C LEU A 381 14.46 -17.23 -29.53
N SER A 382 15.05 -17.94 -28.56
CA SER A 382 16.32 -18.65 -28.74
C SER A 382 16.19 -19.81 -29.74
N ILE A 383 15.06 -20.53 -29.73
CA ILE A 383 14.76 -21.59 -30.69
C ILE A 383 14.57 -20.99 -32.09
N LEU A 384 13.77 -19.94 -32.23
CA LEU A 384 13.49 -19.31 -33.54
C LEU A 384 14.75 -18.71 -34.18
N LEU A 385 15.61 -18.02 -33.40
CA LEU A 385 16.89 -17.52 -33.89
C LEU A 385 17.84 -18.65 -34.33
N SER A 386 17.77 -19.81 -33.66
CA SER A 386 18.56 -20.99 -34.05
C SER A 386 18.06 -21.60 -35.36
N VAL A 387 16.74 -21.65 -35.59
CA VAL A 387 16.12 -22.10 -36.84
C VAL A 387 16.51 -21.17 -38.00
N GLN A 388 16.37 -19.84 -37.83
CA GLN A 388 16.71 -18.85 -38.86
C GLN A 388 18.20 -18.94 -39.28
N ARG A 389 19.11 -19.15 -38.32
CA ARG A 389 20.55 -19.36 -38.62
C ARG A 389 20.82 -20.66 -39.39
N GLN A 390 20.13 -21.75 -39.06
CA GLN A 390 20.27 -23.02 -39.80
C GLN A 390 19.75 -22.94 -41.25
N GLN A 391 18.79 -22.04 -41.53
CA GLN A 391 18.39 -21.74 -42.90
C GLN A 391 19.49 -20.97 -43.66
N SER A 392 20.07 -19.93 -43.05
CA SER A 392 21.13 -19.13 -43.70
C SER A 392 22.41 -19.93 -43.99
N ASP A 393 22.69 -20.97 -43.19
CA ASP A 393 23.85 -21.86 -43.37
C ASP A 393 23.63 -22.97 -44.44
N GLY A 394 22.46 -23.00 -45.10
CA GLY A 394 22.28 -23.70 -46.37
C GLY A 394 21.76 -25.15 -46.33
N TRP A 395 21.23 -25.63 -45.19
CA TRP A 395 20.56 -26.94 -45.12
C TRP A 395 19.13 -26.92 -45.71
N ALA A 396 19.04 -26.72 -47.03
CA ALA A 396 17.79 -26.81 -47.76
C ALA A 396 17.31 -28.27 -47.92
N PHE A 397 16.08 -28.57 -47.47
CA PHE A 397 15.36 -29.77 -47.88
C PHE A 397 15.04 -29.68 -49.38
N GLN A 398 15.58 -30.59 -50.19
CA GLN A 398 15.46 -30.50 -51.65
C GLN A 398 14.07 -30.94 -52.17
N SER A 399 13.59 -30.19 -53.17
CA SER A 399 12.35 -30.43 -53.93
C SER A 399 12.36 -31.75 -54.71
N PRO A 400 11.20 -32.19 -55.23
CA PRO A 400 11.03 -32.00 -56.69
C PRO A 400 9.60 -31.72 -57.20
N LEU A 401 9.57 -31.35 -58.48
CA LEU A 401 8.46 -31.37 -59.46
C LEU A 401 7.46 -30.19 -59.51
N VAL A 402 6.95 -29.98 -60.73
CA VAL A 402 6.31 -28.76 -61.27
C VAL A 402 5.02 -29.13 -61.98
N LEU A 403 4.02 -28.24 -61.95
CA LEU A 403 3.03 -28.05 -63.02
C LEU A 403 2.46 -26.61 -62.95
N GLU A 404 1.78 -26.16 -64.01
CA GLU A 404 1.61 -24.73 -64.33
C GLU A 404 0.17 -24.18 -64.10
N ASP A 405 0.10 -22.85 -64.05
CA ASP A 405 -1.03 -21.93 -64.28
C ASP A 405 -2.39 -22.12 -63.56
N PHE A 406 -2.82 -21.05 -62.88
CA PHE A 406 -3.92 -20.17 -63.36
C PHE A 406 -3.86 -18.80 -62.64
N SER A 407 -4.27 -17.70 -63.31
CA SER A 407 -4.20 -16.34 -62.73
C SER A 407 -5.43 -15.46 -63.03
N PHE A 408 -6.22 -15.16 -61.99
CA PHE A 408 -7.32 -14.17 -61.90
C PHE A 408 -7.91 -14.26 -60.46
N ILE A 409 -8.24 -13.22 -59.68
CA ILE A 409 -8.49 -11.78 -59.92
C ILE A 409 -8.06 -10.98 -58.67
N LEU A 410 -7.30 -9.88 -58.83
CA LEU A 410 -7.53 -8.61 -58.09
C LEU A 410 -6.67 -7.48 -58.65
N HIS A 411 -7.31 -6.50 -59.30
CA HIS A 411 -6.63 -5.32 -59.85
C HIS A 411 -7.55 -4.09 -59.75
N ALA A 412 -7.61 -3.47 -58.56
CA ALA A 412 -8.41 -2.27 -58.32
C ALA A 412 -8.03 -1.53 -57.02
N THR A 413 -6.89 -0.83 -56.98
CA THR A 413 -6.79 0.61 -56.60
C THR A 413 -5.33 1.05 -56.52
N ASN A 414 -5.06 2.36 -56.61
CA ASN A 414 -3.71 2.93 -56.60
C ASN A 414 -2.93 2.79 -55.27
N ILE A 415 -3.45 2.01 -54.32
CA ILE A 415 -2.87 1.72 -53.00
C ILE A 415 -1.67 0.79 -53.13
N ASP A 416 -1.63 -0.07 -54.15
CA ASP A 416 -0.57 -1.05 -54.38
C ASP A 416 0.83 -0.41 -54.40
N SER A 417 0.96 0.79 -54.98
CA SER A 417 2.23 1.55 -55.03
C SER A 417 2.78 1.95 -53.65
N ILE A 418 1.90 2.13 -52.65
CA ILE A 418 2.27 2.52 -51.27
C ILE A 418 2.50 1.27 -50.41
N LEU A 419 1.85 0.15 -50.73
CA LEU A 419 2.06 -1.13 -50.06
C LEU A 419 3.30 -1.89 -50.58
N GLN A 420 3.78 -1.59 -51.80
CA GLN A 420 5.02 -2.11 -52.35
C GLN A 420 6.28 -1.44 -51.78
N ASP A 421 6.18 -0.19 -51.31
CA ASP A 421 7.23 0.41 -50.48
C ASP A 421 7.12 -0.13 -49.05
N LYS A 422 8.18 -0.80 -48.56
CA LYS A 422 8.29 -1.27 -47.17
C LYS A 422 8.01 -0.14 -46.17
N ARG A 423 8.46 1.10 -46.43
CA ARG A 423 8.26 2.25 -45.52
C ARG A 423 6.81 2.71 -45.51
N GLY A 424 6.20 2.86 -46.69
CA GLY A 424 4.77 3.11 -46.84
C GLY A 424 3.92 2.06 -46.13
N ALA A 425 4.22 0.77 -46.32
CA ALA A 425 3.51 -0.33 -45.67
C ALA A 425 3.67 -0.33 -44.14
N ALA A 426 4.88 -0.10 -43.60
CA ALA A 426 5.12 -0.02 -42.16
C ALA A 426 4.39 1.18 -41.52
N LEU A 427 4.45 2.35 -42.15
CA LEU A 427 3.73 3.55 -41.73
C LEU A 427 2.20 3.34 -41.75
N VAL A 428 1.66 2.73 -42.81
CA VAL A 428 0.22 2.42 -42.92
C VAL A 428 -0.22 1.43 -41.84
N LYS A 429 0.54 0.35 -41.58
CA LYS A 429 0.27 -0.58 -40.47
C LYS A 429 0.23 0.13 -39.11
N PHE A 430 1.19 1.02 -38.85
CA PHE A 430 1.25 1.80 -37.60
C PHE A 430 0.10 2.79 -37.46
N LEU A 431 -0.25 3.52 -38.53
CA LEU A 431 -1.40 4.44 -38.53
C LEU A 431 -2.73 3.68 -38.35
N LEU A 432 -2.90 2.52 -38.98
CA LEU A 432 -4.07 1.66 -38.78
C LEU A 432 -4.14 1.13 -37.34
N LEU A 433 -3.01 0.82 -36.70
CA LEU A 433 -2.97 0.42 -35.28
C LEU A 433 -3.39 1.59 -34.36
N VAL A 434 -2.92 2.81 -34.61
CA VAL A 434 -3.29 4.01 -33.83
C VAL A 434 -4.76 4.38 -34.03
N LEU A 435 -5.24 4.36 -35.27
CA LEU A 435 -6.65 4.60 -35.61
C LEU A 435 -7.55 3.50 -35.05
N GLY A 436 -7.13 2.22 -35.12
CA GLY A 436 -7.82 1.08 -34.53
C GLY A 436 -7.94 1.20 -33.01
N ARG A 437 -6.89 1.66 -32.31
CA ARG A 437 -6.96 1.96 -30.87
C ARG A 437 -7.97 3.07 -30.58
N LYS A 438 -7.96 4.17 -31.35
CA LYS A 438 -8.96 5.26 -31.19
C LYS A 438 -10.39 4.75 -31.45
N ALA A 439 -10.61 4.00 -32.53
CA ALA A 439 -11.91 3.43 -32.88
C ALA A 439 -12.41 2.44 -31.82
N TRP A 440 -11.53 1.62 -31.24
CA TRP A 440 -11.86 0.74 -30.12
C TRP A 440 -12.27 1.54 -28.87
N THR A 441 -11.52 2.59 -28.50
CA THR A 441 -11.89 3.47 -27.39
C THR A 441 -13.24 4.15 -27.61
N VAL A 442 -13.53 4.62 -28.82
CA VAL A 442 -14.83 5.21 -29.19
C VAL A 442 -15.95 4.14 -29.13
N PHE A 443 -15.70 2.92 -29.62
CA PHE A 443 -16.66 1.81 -29.54
C PHE A 443 -16.99 1.42 -28.08
N VAL A 444 -15.98 1.33 -27.22
CA VAL A 444 -16.17 1.09 -25.78
C VAL A 444 -16.99 2.22 -25.16
N SER A 445 -16.66 3.48 -25.45
CA SER A 445 -17.39 4.65 -24.95
C SER A 445 -18.86 4.65 -25.40
N TYR A 446 -19.13 4.37 -26.68
CA TYR A 446 -20.47 4.24 -27.23
C TYR A 446 -21.27 3.10 -26.59
N LYS A 447 -20.62 1.94 -26.36
CA LYS A 447 -21.27 0.80 -25.71
C LYS A 447 -21.60 1.07 -24.24
N ASN A 448 -20.74 1.81 -23.53
CA ASN A 448 -20.98 2.22 -22.15
C ASN A 448 -22.14 3.21 -22.05
N GLY A 449 -22.24 4.17 -22.98
CA GLY A 449 -23.30 5.20 -23.01
C GLY A 449 -24.71 4.70 -23.37
N ASN A 450 -24.87 3.41 -23.70
CA ASN A 450 -26.14 2.83 -24.18
C ASN A 450 -26.82 1.90 -23.15
N GLN A 451 -26.43 1.97 -21.88
CA GLN A 451 -27.11 1.25 -20.79
C GLN A 451 -28.22 2.12 -20.16
N PRO A 452 -29.48 1.64 -20.05
CA PRO A 452 -30.54 2.39 -19.40
C PRO A 452 -30.32 2.44 -17.88
N SER A 453 -30.34 3.65 -17.31
CA SER A 453 -30.30 3.87 -15.87
C SER A 453 -31.52 3.23 -15.19
N ARG A 454 -31.27 2.34 -14.23
CA ARG A 454 -32.30 1.83 -13.30
C ARG A 454 -32.22 2.59 -11.99
N ASP A 455 -33.18 3.46 -11.74
CA ASP A 455 -33.33 4.17 -10.47
C ASP A 455 -33.72 3.25 -9.32
N LEU A 456 -33.25 3.59 -8.12
CA LEU A 456 -33.72 3.06 -6.83
C LEU A 456 -33.80 4.19 -5.78
N ASP A 457 -34.49 5.29 -6.11
CA ASP A 457 -34.87 6.34 -5.16
C ASP A 457 -36.40 6.43 -5.07
N ALA A 458 -37.00 5.71 -4.12
CA ALA A 458 -38.46 5.63 -4.02
C ALA A 458 -39.00 5.27 -2.61
N GLN A 459 -38.65 6.04 -1.56
CA GLN A 459 -39.43 6.10 -0.32
C GLN A 459 -39.03 7.24 0.64
N SER A 460 -39.74 8.38 0.56
CA SER A 460 -40.29 9.16 1.69
C SER A 460 -40.67 10.59 1.27
N ALA A 461 -41.98 10.87 1.19
CA ALA A 461 -42.51 12.23 1.03
C ALA A 461 -43.96 12.26 1.56
N SER A 462 -44.17 12.88 2.72
CA SER A 462 -45.50 13.09 3.30
C SER A 462 -45.44 14.14 4.42
N ALA A 463 -46.32 15.16 4.32
CA ALA A 463 -46.44 16.29 5.26
C ALA A 463 -45.18 17.22 5.33
N GLU A 464 -45.30 18.52 5.55
CA GLU A 464 -46.51 19.37 5.65
C GLU A 464 -46.18 20.79 5.17
N ASN A 465 -47.10 21.46 4.47
CA ASN A 465 -46.85 22.79 3.90
C ASN A 465 -47.76 23.84 4.54
N GLY A 466 -47.30 24.46 5.62
CA GLY A 466 -47.96 25.58 6.30
C GLY A 466 -47.86 26.88 5.50
N THR A 467 -48.83 27.79 5.67
CA THR A 467 -48.97 28.95 4.77
C THR A 467 -48.60 30.30 5.38
N ASN A 468 -48.06 31.18 4.52
CA ASN A 468 -48.19 32.64 4.50
C ASN A 468 -47.45 33.56 5.50
N ASN A 469 -46.72 34.51 4.89
CA ASN A 469 -46.62 35.96 5.19
C ASN A 469 -45.77 36.48 6.38
N GLY A 470 -45.00 37.55 6.10
CA GLY A 470 -44.22 38.35 7.06
C GLY A 470 -42.72 38.44 6.66
N VAL A 471 -42.26 39.33 5.76
CA VAL A 471 -42.15 40.81 5.82
C VAL A 471 -40.96 41.33 6.67
N THR A 472 -40.24 42.29 6.08
CA THR A 472 -39.20 43.21 6.62
C THR A 472 -37.76 42.73 6.91
N ASN A 473 -36.83 43.53 6.35
CA ASN A 473 -35.52 43.96 6.85
C ASN A 473 -34.33 42.98 6.85
N VAL A 474 -33.57 43.02 5.75
CA VAL A 474 -32.10 42.88 5.78
C VAL A 474 -31.50 44.13 6.43
N PRO A 475 -30.65 44.04 7.47
CA PRO A 475 -29.90 45.18 7.98
C PRO A 475 -28.75 45.58 7.04
N GLU A 476 -28.46 46.87 6.95
CA GLU A 476 -27.36 47.39 6.12
C GLU A 476 -26.00 46.89 6.58
N SER A 477 -25.09 46.70 5.62
CA SER A 477 -23.67 46.45 5.87
C SER A 477 -23.04 47.60 6.65
N LYS A 478 -22.41 47.30 7.79
CA LYS A 478 -21.52 48.26 8.45
C LYS A 478 -20.13 48.21 7.83
N ASP A 479 -19.55 49.39 7.63
CA ASP A 479 -18.20 49.55 7.10
C ASP A 479 -17.14 48.87 7.96
N LEU A 480 -16.22 48.17 7.29
CA LEU A 480 -14.85 47.99 7.76
C LEU A 480 -13.94 47.88 6.52
N SER A 481 -13.02 48.84 6.38
CA SER A 481 -12.26 49.06 5.15
C SER A 481 -10.88 48.41 5.22
N THR A 482 -10.68 47.33 4.46
CA THR A 482 -9.36 46.80 4.09
C THR A 482 -9.36 46.45 2.60
N THR A 483 -8.18 46.48 1.98
CA THR A 483 -8.00 46.21 0.55
C THR A 483 -8.28 44.74 0.23
N ASN A 484 -9.32 44.46 -0.56
CA ASN A 484 -9.60 43.12 -1.07
C ASN A 484 -8.50 42.69 -2.05
N ASP A 485 -7.54 41.90 -1.56
CA ASP A 485 -6.78 40.99 -2.41
C ASP A 485 -7.69 39.80 -2.75
N ASP A 486 -8.18 39.77 -3.98
CA ASP A 486 -9.04 38.70 -4.49
C ASP A 486 -8.30 37.35 -4.69
N SER A 487 -6.99 37.29 -4.46
CA SER A 487 -6.22 36.05 -4.52
C SER A 487 -6.68 35.00 -3.49
N PRO A 488 -6.40 33.70 -3.70
CA PRO A 488 -6.61 32.67 -2.69
C PRO A 488 -5.86 32.96 -1.38
N LYS A 489 -4.71 33.63 -1.44
CA LYS A 489 -3.91 34.00 -0.27
C LYS A 489 -4.59 35.09 0.56
N GLY A 490 -5.11 36.12 -0.10
CA GLY A 490 -5.91 37.18 0.53
C GLY A 490 -7.16 36.62 1.21
N LYS A 491 -7.94 35.81 0.48
CA LYS A 491 -9.15 35.14 0.99
C LYS A 491 -8.88 34.19 2.15
N ALA A 492 -7.80 33.41 2.09
CA ALA A 492 -7.39 32.58 3.23
C ALA A 492 -7.04 33.46 4.44
N SER A 493 -6.25 34.52 4.27
CA SER A 493 -5.91 35.45 5.36
C SER A 493 -7.15 36.16 5.96
N GLU A 494 -8.15 36.49 5.15
CA GLU A 494 -9.42 37.05 5.61
C GLU A 494 -10.17 36.03 6.48
N ILE A 495 -10.45 34.85 5.95
CA ILE A 495 -11.25 33.80 6.63
C ILE A 495 -10.56 33.32 7.93
N LEU A 496 -9.23 33.23 7.94
CA LEU A 496 -8.44 32.93 9.15
C LEU A 496 -8.64 34.00 10.25
N SER A 497 -8.78 35.27 9.88
CA SER A 497 -8.95 36.40 10.81
C SER A 497 -10.36 36.56 11.39
N LEU A 498 -11.38 35.98 10.73
CA LEU A 498 -12.77 36.06 11.18
C LEU A 498 -12.97 35.30 12.50
N SER A 499 -13.38 36.02 13.55
CA SER A 499 -13.65 35.46 14.89
C SER A 499 -14.69 34.33 14.89
N ASN A 500 -15.61 34.36 13.93
CA ASN A 500 -16.76 33.47 13.85
C ASN A 500 -16.56 32.31 12.84
N SER A 501 -15.40 32.22 12.19
CA SER A 501 -15.10 31.12 11.27
C SER A 501 -15.04 29.78 12.02
N THR A 502 -15.56 28.74 11.40
CA THR A 502 -15.36 27.35 11.84
C THR A 502 -13.95 26.87 11.51
N PHE A 503 -13.53 25.76 12.12
CA PHE A 503 -12.27 25.11 11.76
C PHE A 503 -12.28 24.60 10.30
N GLN A 504 -13.43 24.12 9.82
CA GLN A 504 -13.60 23.63 8.45
C GLN A 504 -13.45 24.75 7.41
N GLU A 505 -14.12 25.89 7.59
CA GLU A 505 -13.99 27.04 6.66
C GLU A 505 -12.54 27.55 6.59
N ARG A 506 -11.84 27.62 7.74
CA ARG A 506 -10.41 27.97 7.77
C ARG A 506 -9.53 26.94 7.07
N TYR A 507 -9.80 25.64 7.25
CA TYR A 507 -9.07 24.57 6.58
C TYR A 507 -9.28 24.61 5.06
N GLU A 508 -10.52 24.73 4.59
CA GLU A 508 -10.86 24.80 3.16
C GLU A 508 -10.26 26.03 2.48
N ALA A 509 -10.31 27.19 3.14
CA ALA A 509 -9.70 28.41 2.63
C ALA A 509 -8.17 28.30 2.48
N VAL A 510 -7.49 27.65 3.43
CA VAL A 510 -6.04 27.41 3.34
C VAL A 510 -5.70 26.35 2.29
N GLN A 511 -6.50 25.28 2.16
CA GLN A 511 -6.30 24.29 1.09
C GLN A 511 -6.42 24.93 -0.30
N ALA A 512 -7.39 25.83 -0.51
CA ALA A 512 -7.53 26.58 -1.77
C ALA A 512 -6.32 27.49 -2.08
N TYR A 513 -5.57 27.94 -1.07
CA TYR A 513 -4.29 28.63 -1.27
C TYR A 513 -3.13 27.65 -1.51
N LEU A 514 -3.07 26.52 -0.80
CA LEU A 514 -2.09 25.44 -1.06
C LEU A 514 -2.21 24.89 -2.48
N ASP A 515 -3.40 24.85 -3.05
CA ASP A 515 -3.66 24.36 -4.42
C ASP A 515 -3.09 25.27 -5.53
N VAL A 516 -2.79 26.54 -5.23
CA VAL A 516 -2.18 27.50 -6.20
C VAL A 516 -0.68 27.76 -5.97
N LEU A 517 -0.06 27.06 -5.01
CA LEU A 517 1.39 27.03 -4.85
C LEU A 517 2.09 26.44 -6.08
N ALA A 518 3.40 26.67 -6.21
CA ALA A 518 4.22 26.26 -7.36
C ALA A 518 4.48 24.75 -7.49
N LYS A 519 3.40 23.95 -7.57
CA LYS A 519 3.38 22.49 -7.63
C LYS A 519 2.13 22.01 -8.37
N PRO A 520 2.08 20.76 -8.85
CA PRO A 520 0.81 20.12 -9.19
C PRO A 520 -0.09 20.03 -7.94
N VAL A 521 -1.41 20.21 -8.12
CA VAL A 521 -2.40 20.14 -7.04
C VAL A 521 -2.30 18.82 -6.28
N GLY A 522 -2.27 18.87 -4.95
CA GLY A 522 -2.16 17.71 -4.05
C GLY A 522 -0.83 16.92 -4.10
N SER A 523 0.20 17.37 -4.84
CA SER A 523 1.42 16.59 -5.05
C SER A 523 2.34 16.43 -3.83
N LEU A 524 2.13 17.19 -2.75
CA LEU A 524 2.84 17.01 -1.47
C LEU A 524 2.03 16.18 -0.46
N GLY A 525 0.83 15.73 -0.82
CA GLY A 525 0.01 14.81 -0.03
C GLY A 525 -0.27 15.31 1.39
N THR A 526 -0.03 14.47 2.40
CA THR A 526 -0.32 14.77 3.81
C THR A 526 0.40 16.02 4.35
N LEU A 527 1.49 16.48 3.72
CA LEU A 527 2.11 17.77 4.10
C LEU A 527 1.14 18.94 3.88
N GLU A 528 0.32 18.89 2.81
CA GLU A 528 -0.68 19.92 2.51
C GLU A 528 -1.80 19.89 3.55
N THR A 529 -2.31 18.69 3.86
CA THR A 529 -3.32 18.47 4.91
C THR A 529 -2.83 18.96 6.28
N TRP A 530 -1.60 18.62 6.68
CA TRP A 530 -1.00 19.07 7.93
C TRP A 530 -0.79 20.59 7.96
N ALA A 531 -0.37 21.19 6.84
CA ALA A 531 -0.21 22.64 6.71
C ALA A 531 -1.55 23.38 6.88
N ALA A 532 -2.60 22.95 6.18
CA ALA A 532 -3.94 23.52 6.29
C ALA A 532 -4.53 23.36 7.70
N ARG A 533 -4.34 22.20 8.35
CA ARG A 533 -4.80 21.96 9.73
C ARG A 533 -4.06 22.81 10.75
N LEU A 534 -2.73 22.96 10.64
CA LEU A 534 -1.95 23.87 11.48
C LEU A 534 -2.38 25.33 11.33
N ALA A 535 -2.60 25.79 10.10
CA ALA A 535 -3.06 27.14 9.82
C ALA A 535 -4.48 27.41 10.33
N ALA A 536 -5.40 26.45 10.14
CA ALA A 536 -6.77 26.53 10.63
C ALA A 536 -6.87 26.48 12.16
N LEU A 537 -5.91 25.83 12.82
CA LEU A 537 -5.75 25.82 14.27
C LEU A 537 -5.23 27.18 14.78
N GLN A 538 -4.06 27.60 14.30
CA GLN A 538 -3.36 28.81 14.77
C GLN A 538 -3.91 30.13 14.19
N ARG A 539 -4.89 30.06 13.27
CA ARG A 539 -5.51 31.21 12.57
C ARG A 539 -4.50 32.08 11.80
N THR A 540 -3.51 31.46 11.15
CA THR A 540 -2.43 32.17 10.42
C THR A 540 -1.92 31.38 9.21
N LEU A 541 -1.53 32.07 8.14
CA LEU A 541 -0.79 31.49 6.99
C LEU A 541 0.71 31.28 7.27
N GLN A 542 1.19 31.72 8.44
CA GLN A 542 2.54 31.46 8.95
C GLN A 542 2.40 30.72 10.30
N PRO A 543 2.02 29.43 10.29
CA PRO A 543 1.89 28.64 11.52
C PRO A 543 3.27 28.40 12.14
N ASP A 544 3.45 28.79 13.39
CA ASP A 544 4.68 28.56 14.13
C ASP A 544 4.68 27.15 14.74
N VAL A 545 5.72 26.37 14.44
CA VAL A 545 6.04 25.06 15.04
C VAL A 545 7.53 24.97 15.38
N THR A 546 8.13 26.12 15.72
CA THR A 546 9.49 26.23 16.26
C THR A 546 9.54 25.53 17.62
N ASN A 547 8.67 25.93 18.55
CA ASN A 547 8.56 25.36 19.88
C ASN A 547 7.68 24.11 19.86
N VAL A 548 8.32 22.95 19.78
CA VAL A 548 7.67 21.66 19.99
C VAL A 548 8.21 21.04 21.28
N ALA A 549 7.33 20.61 22.17
CA ALA A 549 7.68 19.95 23.42
C ALA A 549 7.11 18.52 23.47
N CYS A 550 7.63 17.68 24.36
CA CYS A 550 7.26 16.28 24.52
C CYS A 550 6.85 16.01 25.97
N LEU A 551 5.66 15.43 26.17
CA LEU A 551 5.10 15.12 27.47
C LEU A 551 4.70 13.64 27.53
N ILE A 552 5.31 12.91 28.46
CA ILE A 552 5.13 11.46 28.63
C ILE A 552 4.47 11.20 29.97
N PHE A 553 3.34 10.49 30.01
CA PHE A 553 2.70 10.08 31.26
C PHE A 553 3.07 8.65 31.63
N ALA A 554 3.26 8.37 32.93
CA ALA A 554 3.72 7.05 33.38
C ALA A 554 2.86 6.44 34.50
N GLY A 555 2.55 5.15 34.38
CA GLY A 555 1.70 4.43 35.33
C GLY A 555 1.82 2.90 35.24
N ASP A 556 1.74 2.23 36.38
CA ASP A 556 1.76 0.77 36.49
C ASP A 556 0.35 0.17 36.52
N HIS A 557 0.20 -1.02 35.91
CA HIS A 557 -1.10 -1.69 35.74
C HIS A 557 -1.20 -2.97 36.57
N GLY A 558 -2.22 -3.10 37.42
CA GLY A 558 -2.42 -4.28 38.26
C GLY A 558 -2.64 -5.58 37.50
N ALA A 559 -3.14 -5.53 36.26
CA ALA A 559 -3.23 -6.69 35.38
C ALA A 559 -1.86 -7.21 34.88
N ALA A 560 -0.79 -6.41 34.99
CA ALA A 560 0.57 -6.80 34.62
C ALA A 560 1.33 -7.57 35.71
N VAL A 561 0.87 -7.48 36.96
CA VAL A 561 1.37 -8.28 38.10
C VAL A 561 1.25 -9.78 37.77
N ALA A 562 2.17 -10.61 38.27
CA ALA A 562 2.17 -12.03 37.97
C ALA A 562 0.97 -12.77 38.58
N PRO A 563 0.49 -13.90 38.00
CA PRO A 563 -0.70 -14.60 38.49
C PRO A 563 -0.59 -15.15 39.92
N ASP A 564 0.62 -15.54 40.35
CA ASP A 564 0.94 -15.93 41.72
C ASP A 564 0.94 -14.75 42.72
N GLN A 565 0.93 -13.52 42.19
CA GLN A 565 0.89 -12.27 42.94
C GLN A 565 -0.45 -11.51 42.76
N GLY A 566 -1.47 -12.14 42.15
CA GLY A 566 -2.84 -11.61 42.04
C GLY A 566 -3.16 -10.77 40.79
N GLY A 567 -2.21 -10.61 39.86
CA GLY A 567 -2.47 -10.04 38.54
C GLY A 567 -2.82 -11.11 37.49
N GLU A 568 -2.72 -10.75 36.22
CA GLU A 568 -2.94 -11.68 35.09
C GLU A 568 -1.62 -12.02 34.35
N GLY A 569 -0.54 -11.27 34.60
CA GLY A 569 0.73 -11.35 33.87
C GLY A 569 0.57 -11.03 32.38
N CYS A 570 -0.02 -9.89 32.03
CA CYS A 570 -0.29 -9.49 30.64
C CYS A 570 0.93 -9.00 29.82
N SER A 571 2.16 -9.10 30.38
CA SER A 571 3.41 -8.61 29.78
C SER A 571 4.52 -9.67 29.84
N ALA A 572 5.52 -9.55 28.95
CA ALA A 572 6.78 -10.29 29.02
C ALA A 572 7.65 -9.82 30.19
N TYR A 573 7.59 -8.52 30.45
CA TYR A 573 8.46 -7.81 31.38
C TYR A 573 7.77 -7.66 32.73
N PRO A 574 8.48 -7.85 33.86
CA PRO A 574 7.97 -7.54 35.18
C PRO A 574 7.52 -6.07 35.27
N GLN A 575 6.47 -5.80 36.05
CA GLN A 575 5.90 -4.47 36.24
C GLN A 575 6.97 -3.41 36.61
N ALA A 576 7.94 -3.77 37.46
CA ALA A 576 9.06 -2.92 37.87
C ALA A 576 9.97 -2.41 36.70
N VAL A 577 9.80 -2.90 35.48
CA VAL A 577 10.45 -2.32 34.29
C VAL A 577 9.93 -0.90 33.99
N THR A 578 8.70 -0.53 34.38
CA THR A 578 8.19 0.85 34.29
C THR A 578 9.14 1.84 35.00
N LYS A 579 9.47 1.60 36.29
CA LYS A 579 10.46 2.40 37.04
C LYS A 579 11.83 2.43 36.34
N SER A 580 12.23 1.32 35.71
CA SER A 580 13.52 1.22 35.01
C SER A 580 13.59 2.07 33.74
N VAL A 581 12.49 2.14 32.97
CA VAL A 581 12.38 3.05 31.81
C VAL A 581 12.41 4.51 32.25
N LEU A 582 11.72 4.87 33.34
CA LEU A 582 11.76 6.23 33.90
C LEU A 582 13.17 6.63 34.38
N VAL A 583 13.96 5.70 34.94
CA VAL A 583 15.38 5.94 35.23
C VAL A 583 16.20 6.18 33.96
N GLY A 584 15.86 5.53 32.84
CA GLY A 584 16.43 5.81 31.52
C GLY A 584 16.07 7.20 30.99
N LEU A 585 14.80 7.59 31.10
CA LEU A 585 14.29 8.91 30.68
C LEU A 585 14.89 10.04 31.52
N HIS A 586 14.93 9.88 32.85
CA HIS A 586 15.57 10.82 33.77
C HIS A 586 17.05 11.06 33.41
N ARG A 587 17.80 9.99 33.14
CA ARG A 587 19.21 10.05 32.74
C ARG A 587 19.42 10.53 31.29
N GLY A 588 18.36 10.75 30.52
CA GLY A 588 18.44 11.17 29.12
C GLY A 588 18.96 10.11 28.15
N VAL A 589 18.85 8.82 28.50
CA VAL A 589 19.40 7.69 27.72
C VAL A 589 18.34 6.73 27.16
N ALA A 590 17.05 6.93 27.48
CA ALA A 590 15.95 6.21 26.86
C ALA A 590 15.75 6.65 25.39
N GLY A 591 15.05 5.84 24.58
CA GLY A 591 14.92 6.10 23.15
C GLY A 591 14.20 7.42 22.85
N ALA A 592 13.18 7.76 23.63
CA ALA A 592 12.52 9.06 23.54
C ALA A 592 13.46 10.22 23.90
N SER A 593 14.33 10.09 24.90
CA SER A 593 15.32 11.13 25.25
C SER A 593 16.29 11.39 24.10
N VAL A 594 16.75 10.33 23.43
CA VAL A 594 17.64 10.45 22.26
C VAL A 594 16.94 11.13 21.09
N LEU A 595 15.70 10.74 20.78
CA LEU A 595 14.92 11.32 19.69
C LEU A 595 14.48 12.77 19.97
N ALA A 596 14.13 13.10 21.21
CA ALA A 596 13.80 14.47 21.61
C ALA A 596 15.02 15.39 21.48
N LYS A 597 16.20 14.92 21.94
CA LYS A 597 17.46 15.64 21.74
C LYS A 597 17.82 15.80 20.26
N ALA A 598 17.59 14.78 19.43
CA ALA A 598 17.87 14.84 17.99
C ALA A 598 16.99 15.85 17.23
N ASN A 599 15.77 16.11 17.72
CA ASN A 599 14.80 17.02 17.10
C ASN A 599 14.74 18.42 17.77
N ASN A 600 15.62 18.70 18.74
CA ASN A 600 15.57 19.90 19.59
C ASN A 600 14.18 20.09 20.24
N VAL A 601 13.70 19.05 20.94
CA VAL A 601 12.42 19.00 21.63
C VAL A 601 12.66 18.86 23.14
N SER A 602 12.05 19.74 23.94
CA SER A 602 12.07 19.63 25.40
C SER A 602 11.23 18.44 25.85
N LEU A 603 11.77 17.53 26.68
CA LEU A 603 11.07 16.34 27.16
C LEU A 603 10.81 16.40 28.67
N ARG A 604 9.56 16.16 29.06
CA ARG A 604 9.10 15.99 30.45
C ARG A 604 8.34 14.66 30.59
N VAL A 605 8.59 13.96 31.69
CA VAL A 605 7.83 12.79 32.12
C VAL A 605 7.03 13.14 33.37
N VAL A 606 5.80 12.65 33.48
CA VAL A 606 4.90 12.84 34.61
C VAL A 606 4.50 11.47 35.14
N ASP A 607 4.97 11.13 36.34
CA ASP A 607 4.55 9.93 37.04
C ASP A 607 3.20 10.20 37.74
N VAL A 608 2.17 9.52 37.22
CA VAL A 608 0.79 9.56 37.70
C VAL A 608 0.36 8.24 38.35
N GLY A 609 1.21 7.21 38.34
CA GLY A 609 0.83 5.87 38.76
C GLY A 609 1.95 4.82 38.89
N VAL A 610 3.23 5.18 38.90
CA VAL A 610 4.34 4.20 38.94
C VAL A 610 4.64 3.77 40.37
N ILE A 611 4.87 2.48 40.59
CA ILE A 611 5.20 1.94 41.92
C ILE A 611 6.69 2.14 42.20
N LEU A 612 7.01 3.19 42.97
CA LEU A 612 8.40 3.53 43.29
C LEU A 612 8.93 2.79 44.55
N GLY A 613 8.07 2.43 45.49
CA GLY A 613 8.51 2.02 46.84
C GLY A 613 8.89 3.24 47.70
N ASP A 614 9.61 3.00 48.80
CA ASP A 614 9.93 4.05 49.78
C ASP A 614 10.91 5.12 49.26
N ASP A 615 11.77 4.77 48.31
CA ASP A 615 12.74 5.67 47.65
C ASP A 615 12.25 6.12 46.25
N ASP A 616 11.88 7.39 46.13
CA ASP A 616 11.67 8.08 44.85
C ASP A 616 13.03 8.55 44.26
N PRO A 617 13.54 7.92 43.18
CA PRO A 617 14.81 8.28 42.57
C PRO A 617 14.76 9.56 41.72
N PHE A 618 13.58 10.20 41.61
CA PHE A 618 13.33 11.40 40.81
C PHE A 618 13.15 12.66 41.68
N GLN A 619 13.36 12.56 43.00
CA GLN A 619 13.23 13.71 43.90
C GLN A 619 14.19 14.85 43.50
N GLY A 620 13.64 16.02 43.13
CA GLY A 620 14.40 17.17 42.65
C GLY A 620 14.78 17.11 41.15
N SER A 621 14.29 16.12 40.41
CA SER A 621 14.44 16.02 38.95
C SER A 621 13.67 17.13 38.22
N SER A 622 14.26 17.66 37.15
CA SER A 622 13.64 18.67 36.28
C SER A 622 12.92 18.10 35.06
N ASN A 623 13.17 16.83 34.71
CA ASN A 623 12.64 16.16 33.52
C ASN A 623 11.72 14.96 33.83
N VAL A 624 11.63 14.52 35.08
CA VAL A 624 10.69 13.49 35.55
C VAL A 624 10.06 13.98 36.83
N ILE A 625 8.73 14.15 36.84
CA ILE A 625 7.98 14.76 37.94
C ILE A 625 6.99 13.75 38.51
N SER A 626 7.18 13.36 39.77
CA SER A 626 6.21 12.59 40.55
C SER A 626 5.04 13.50 40.96
N SER A 627 3.83 13.26 40.44
CA SER A 627 2.66 14.04 40.84
C SER A 627 2.32 13.78 42.31
N PRO A 628 2.09 14.80 43.15
CA PRO A 628 1.65 14.61 44.54
C PRO A 628 0.24 14.00 44.65
N GLN A 629 -0.48 13.93 43.53
CA GLN A 629 -1.84 13.37 43.41
C GLN A 629 -1.87 12.01 42.68
N LYS A 630 -0.71 11.40 42.39
CA LYS A 630 -0.58 10.11 41.70
C LYS A 630 -1.29 8.95 42.42
N LEU A 631 -1.48 7.84 41.71
CA LEU A 631 -1.80 6.54 42.33
C LEU A 631 -0.50 5.86 42.81
N PRO A 632 -0.22 5.79 44.13
CA PRO A 632 1.06 5.27 44.63
C PRO A 632 1.25 3.76 44.40
N THR A 633 0.15 3.04 44.14
CA THR A 633 0.08 1.59 43.93
C THR A 633 -0.17 1.18 42.48
N GLY A 634 -0.17 2.13 41.53
CA GLY A 634 -0.69 1.91 40.19
C GLY A 634 -2.20 1.64 40.14
N THR A 635 -2.71 1.24 38.98
CA THR A 635 -4.12 0.83 38.82
C THR A 635 -4.33 -0.60 39.32
N LYS A 636 -5.57 -0.92 39.68
CA LYS A 636 -5.95 -2.25 40.18
C LYS A 636 -6.00 -3.28 39.05
N ASN A 637 -6.07 -4.58 39.39
CA ASN A 637 -6.33 -5.62 38.40
C ASN A 637 -7.79 -5.51 37.90
N TYR A 638 -7.96 -4.91 36.72
CA TYR A 638 -9.27 -4.65 36.11
C TYR A 638 -10.09 -5.92 35.80
N CYS A 639 -9.48 -7.11 35.85
CA CYS A 639 -10.19 -8.38 35.72
C CYS A 639 -10.89 -8.84 37.03
N VAL A 640 -10.72 -8.11 38.14
CA VAL A 640 -11.28 -8.43 39.47
C VAL A 640 -12.24 -7.34 39.95
N GLU A 641 -11.84 -6.08 39.85
CA GLU A 641 -12.59 -4.87 40.22
C GLU A 641 -12.28 -3.75 39.20
N PRO A 642 -12.82 -2.51 39.29
CA PRO A 642 -12.44 -1.43 38.37
C PRO A 642 -10.96 -1.06 38.48
N ALA A 643 -10.31 -0.67 37.36
CA ALA A 643 -8.92 -0.20 37.34
C ALA A 643 -8.67 0.95 38.32
N MET A 644 -9.62 1.88 38.41
CA MET A 644 -9.61 3.09 39.25
C MET A 644 -11.02 3.34 39.82
N SER A 645 -11.13 4.10 40.90
CA SER A 645 -12.40 4.77 41.26
C SER A 645 -12.73 5.91 40.28
N SER A 646 -13.96 6.43 40.33
CA SER A 646 -14.33 7.57 39.49
C SER A 646 -13.56 8.84 39.87
N GLU A 647 -13.30 9.04 41.16
CA GLU A 647 -12.48 10.14 41.69
C GLU A 647 -11.00 9.97 41.30
N GLU A 648 -10.48 8.73 41.36
CA GLU A 648 -9.11 8.42 40.94
C GLU A 648 -8.91 8.66 39.44
N CYS A 649 -9.88 8.28 38.61
CA CYS A 649 -9.87 8.48 37.16
C CYS A 649 -9.92 9.98 36.80
N GLU A 650 -10.87 10.73 37.38
CA GLU A 650 -11.00 12.18 37.18
C GLU A 650 -9.74 12.94 37.66
N ARG A 651 -9.16 12.52 38.78
CA ARG A 651 -7.89 13.07 39.28
C ARG A 651 -6.73 12.80 38.32
N CYS A 652 -6.65 11.62 37.70
CA CYS A 652 -5.63 11.34 36.68
C CYS A 652 -5.82 12.21 35.42
N MET A 653 -7.07 12.37 34.95
CA MET A 653 -7.39 13.32 33.87
C MET A 653 -7.02 14.77 34.26
N THR A 654 -7.31 15.19 35.49
CA THR A 654 -6.99 16.53 36.00
C THR A 654 -5.48 16.78 36.00
N ILE A 655 -4.66 15.85 36.49
CA ILE A 655 -3.19 15.95 36.41
C ILE A 655 -2.73 16.09 34.95
N GLY A 656 -3.36 15.35 34.02
CA GLY A 656 -3.12 15.45 32.59
C GLY A 656 -3.36 16.85 32.02
N ARG A 657 -4.50 17.46 32.38
CA ARG A 657 -4.87 18.85 32.00
C ARG A 657 -3.89 19.86 32.57
N GLU A 658 -3.76 19.88 33.90
CA GLU A 658 -2.95 20.85 34.64
C GLU A 658 -1.49 20.83 34.16
N THR A 659 -0.91 19.63 34.00
CA THR A 659 0.49 19.51 33.57
C THR A 659 0.69 19.86 32.10
N LEU A 660 -0.26 19.56 31.21
CA LEU A 660 -0.16 20.00 29.81
C LEU A 660 -0.22 21.53 29.73
N LYS A 661 -1.20 22.14 30.37
CA LYS A 661 -1.37 23.60 30.38
C LYS A 661 -0.12 24.30 30.94
N GLN A 662 0.34 23.89 32.12
CA GLN A 662 1.56 24.42 32.72
C GLN A 662 2.77 24.26 31.78
N TYR A 663 2.91 23.12 31.11
CA TYR A 663 4.07 22.87 30.24
C TYR A 663 4.00 23.67 28.93
N VAL A 664 2.80 23.92 28.38
CA VAL A 664 2.59 24.86 27.26
C VAL A 664 2.97 26.28 27.68
N GLU A 665 2.51 26.75 28.85
CA GLU A 665 2.86 28.07 29.39
C GLU A 665 4.38 28.22 29.63
N GLU A 666 5.04 27.20 30.18
CA GLU A 666 6.49 27.20 30.46
C GLU A 666 7.37 27.12 29.20
N THR A 667 6.93 26.42 28.16
CA THR A 667 7.74 26.18 26.93
C THR A 667 7.33 27.06 25.76
N SER A 668 6.20 27.77 25.84
CA SER A 668 5.56 28.45 24.71
C SER A 668 5.39 27.53 23.49
N ALA A 669 5.04 26.26 23.74
CA ALA A 669 4.92 25.24 22.70
C ALA A 669 3.56 25.30 21.99
N THR A 670 3.59 25.46 20.67
CA THR A 670 2.41 25.44 19.79
C THR A 670 2.03 24.03 19.34
N ALA A 671 2.95 23.07 19.52
CA ALA A 671 2.70 21.65 19.29
C ALA A 671 3.34 20.75 20.36
N LEU A 672 2.70 19.61 20.64
CA LEU A 672 3.13 18.63 21.63
C LEU A 672 3.22 17.22 21.05
N ALA A 673 4.33 16.54 21.33
CA ALA A 673 4.44 15.09 21.23
C ALA A 673 3.92 14.46 22.53
N LEU A 674 2.83 13.68 22.46
CA LEU A 674 2.29 12.96 23.62
C LEU A 674 2.61 11.47 23.55
N GLY A 675 3.03 10.90 24.67
CA GLY A 675 3.31 9.47 24.80
C GLY A 675 3.20 8.96 26.23
N GLU A 676 3.62 7.72 26.44
CA GLU A 676 3.41 7.00 27.69
C GLU A 676 4.53 6.02 28.05
N VAL A 677 4.52 5.58 29.32
CA VAL A 677 5.22 4.40 29.80
C VAL A 677 4.33 3.64 30.80
N GLY A 678 3.93 2.41 30.48
CA GLY A 678 3.23 1.55 31.43
C GLY A 678 3.30 0.07 31.09
N ILE A 679 3.97 -0.74 31.92
CA ILE A 679 4.03 -2.18 31.69
C ILE A 679 2.63 -2.79 31.83
N GLY A 680 2.13 -3.35 30.71
CA GLY A 680 0.80 -3.97 30.58
C GLY A 680 -0.23 -3.15 29.80
N ASN A 681 0.01 -1.85 29.59
CA ASN A 681 -0.99 -0.90 29.09
C ASN A 681 -1.52 -1.16 27.67
N THR A 682 -0.79 -1.93 26.84
CA THR A 682 -1.30 -2.41 25.55
C THR A 682 -2.51 -3.34 25.70
N THR A 683 -2.72 -3.97 26.86
CA THR A 683 -3.90 -4.81 27.13
C THR A 683 -5.08 -3.96 27.59
N SER A 684 -4.83 -2.95 28.41
CA SER A 684 -5.79 -1.89 28.78
C SER A 684 -6.27 -1.13 27.53
N SER A 685 -5.35 -0.79 26.63
CA SER A 685 -5.63 -0.18 25.32
C SER A 685 -6.48 -1.07 24.41
N SER A 686 -6.13 -2.36 24.28
CA SER A 686 -6.98 -3.32 23.54
C SER A 686 -8.37 -3.47 24.18
N SER A 687 -8.49 -3.35 25.50
CA SER A 687 -9.79 -3.40 26.21
C SER A 687 -10.65 -2.18 25.91
N LEU A 688 -10.07 -0.97 25.97
CA LEU A 688 -10.74 0.28 25.63
C LEU A 688 -11.16 0.33 24.15
N ILE A 689 -10.29 -0.12 23.24
CA ILE A 689 -10.61 -0.12 21.81
C ILE A 689 -11.67 -1.18 21.49
N ALA A 690 -11.61 -2.39 22.07
CA ALA A 690 -12.68 -3.40 21.90
C ALA A 690 -14.05 -2.82 22.30
N ILE A 691 -14.15 -2.24 23.49
CA ILE A 691 -15.44 -1.80 24.05
C ILE A 691 -16.00 -0.54 23.37
N LEU A 692 -15.15 0.40 22.92
CA LEU A 692 -15.58 1.64 22.26
C LEU A 692 -15.79 1.51 20.75
N THR A 693 -15.19 0.50 20.09
CA THR A 693 -15.38 0.25 18.65
C THR A 693 -16.35 -0.88 18.34
N GLY A 694 -16.62 -1.77 19.30
CA GLY A 694 -17.43 -2.98 19.10
C GLY A 694 -16.79 -4.04 18.21
N LYS A 695 -15.51 -3.88 17.83
CA LYS A 695 -14.72 -4.88 17.08
C LYS A 695 -14.38 -6.07 17.98
N SER A 696 -14.07 -7.23 17.39
CA SER A 696 -13.75 -8.39 18.21
C SER A 696 -12.40 -8.23 18.90
N THR A 697 -12.25 -8.88 20.05
CA THR A 697 -10.99 -8.97 20.81
C THR A 697 -9.83 -9.51 19.97
N LYS A 698 -10.12 -10.36 18.98
CA LYS A 698 -9.15 -10.91 18.03
C LYS A 698 -8.64 -9.87 17.03
N ASP A 699 -9.46 -8.88 16.69
CA ASP A 699 -9.10 -7.82 15.73
C ASP A 699 -8.26 -6.70 16.39
N VAL A 700 -8.28 -6.60 17.72
CA VAL A 700 -7.65 -5.47 18.46
C VAL A 700 -6.50 -5.88 19.40
N CYS A 701 -6.23 -7.17 19.58
CA CYS A 701 -5.14 -7.70 20.41
C CYS A 701 -3.94 -8.14 19.56
N GLY A 702 -2.91 -7.30 19.46
CA GLY A 702 -1.61 -7.72 18.94
C GLY A 702 -0.65 -8.20 20.03
N GLY A 703 0.58 -8.53 19.63
CA GLY A 703 1.63 -9.04 20.54
C GLY A 703 2.32 -7.98 21.40
N GLY A 704 2.06 -6.69 21.17
CA GLY A 704 2.70 -5.57 21.86
C GLY A 704 4.22 -5.65 21.81
N ALA A 705 4.85 -5.65 22.99
CA ALA A 705 6.30 -5.77 23.11
C ALA A 705 6.89 -7.08 22.55
N PHE A 706 6.10 -8.18 22.47
CA PHE A 706 6.54 -9.49 21.98
C PHE A 706 6.70 -9.61 20.46
N ALA A 707 6.30 -8.61 19.65
CA ALA A 707 6.20 -8.75 18.19
C ALA A 707 7.56 -8.76 17.41
N ALA A 708 8.66 -9.22 18.01
CA ALA A 708 9.86 -9.61 17.26
C ALA A 708 10.67 -10.70 18.00
N ARG A 709 11.06 -11.73 17.24
CA ARG A 709 11.80 -12.94 17.67
C ARG A 709 10.99 -13.83 18.62
N GLU A 710 10.44 -14.89 18.05
CA GLU A 710 9.69 -15.96 18.74
C GLU A 710 8.46 -15.45 19.52
N ILE A 711 7.38 -15.18 18.79
CA ILE A 711 6.05 -15.13 19.40
C ILE A 711 5.74 -16.55 19.90
N SER A 712 5.83 -16.75 21.21
CA SER A 712 5.21 -17.90 21.86
C SER A 712 3.72 -17.87 21.55
N GLU A 713 3.19 -18.95 20.97
CA GLU A 713 1.82 -19.05 20.44
C GLU A 713 0.75 -18.74 21.50
N ALA A 714 1.09 -18.82 22.79
CA ALA A 714 0.22 -18.50 23.91
C ALA A 714 0.01 -17.00 24.19
N VAL A 715 0.86 -16.09 23.69
CA VAL A 715 0.86 -14.66 24.08
C VAL A 715 -0.44 -13.95 23.67
N ILE A 716 -0.80 -14.02 22.38
CA ILE A 716 -1.99 -13.34 21.85
C ILE A 716 -3.29 -13.97 22.41
N PRO A 717 -3.46 -15.31 22.45
CA PRO A 717 -4.59 -15.95 23.13
C PRO A 717 -4.72 -15.55 24.60
N LYS A 718 -3.62 -15.41 25.35
CA LYS A 718 -3.65 -14.93 26.74
C LYS A 718 -4.12 -13.48 26.83
N LYS A 719 -3.62 -12.59 25.97
CA LYS A 719 -4.05 -11.18 25.90
C LYS A 719 -5.55 -11.09 25.61
N ILE A 720 -6.04 -11.85 24.63
CA ILE A 720 -7.47 -11.95 24.28
C ILE A 720 -8.30 -12.40 25.50
N ALA A 721 -7.92 -13.49 26.17
CA ALA A 721 -8.65 -14.01 27.32
C ALA A 721 -8.72 -13.01 28.50
N ILE A 722 -7.66 -12.20 28.71
CA ILE A 722 -7.63 -11.14 29.72
C ILE A 722 -8.60 -10.00 29.35
N VAL A 723 -8.61 -9.57 28.08
CA VAL A 723 -9.55 -8.55 27.58
C VAL A 723 -11.00 -9.03 27.66
N GLU A 724 -11.28 -10.27 27.28
CA GLU A 724 -12.62 -10.88 27.35
C GLU A 724 -13.09 -11.01 28.80
N LYS A 725 -12.23 -11.47 29.72
CA LYS A 725 -12.49 -11.52 31.17
C LYS A 725 -12.83 -10.14 31.74
N ALA A 726 -12.07 -9.11 31.35
CA ALA A 726 -12.27 -7.74 31.80
C ALA A 726 -13.58 -7.13 31.29
N ILE A 727 -13.89 -7.28 30.00
CA ILE A 727 -15.14 -6.78 29.41
C ILE A 727 -16.34 -7.51 30.01
N ALA A 728 -16.29 -8.85 30.12
CA ALA A 728 -17.38 -9.63 30.71
C ALA A 728 -17.65 -9.26 32.19
N LYS A 729 -16.59 -8.95 32.96
CA LYS A 729 -16.68 -8.49 34.37
C LYS A 729 -17.41 -7.16 34.52
N HIS A 730 -17.26 -6.25 33.55
CA HIS A 730 -17.62 -4.83 33.68
C HIS A 730 -18.81 -4.37 32.84
N PHE A 731 -19.07 -5.08 31.73
CA PHE A 731 -20.10 -4.75 30.73
C PHE A 731 -20.97 -5.97 30.34
N GLY A 732 -20.56 -7.18 30.71
CA GLY A 732 -21.32 -8.43 30.51
C GLY A 732 -20.84 -9.28 29.33
N SER A 733 -21.19 -10.58 29.36
CA SER A 733 -20.62 -11.59 28.45
C SER A 733 -21.20 -11.59 27.03
N ASN A 734 -22.38 -10.99 26.82
CA ASN A 734 -23.00 -10.88 25.50
C ASN A 734 -22.69 -9.51 24.89
N GLY A 735 -22.06 -9.50 23.72
CA GLY A 735 -21.85 -8.30 22.89
C GLY A 735 -23.14 -7.77 22.24
N GLU A 736 -24.24 -7.70 22.98
CA GLU A 736 -25.50 -7.07 22.56
C GLU A 736 -25.34 -5.55 22.53
N ARG A 737 -24.65 -5.05 21.48
CA ARG A 737 -24.68 -3.68 20.95
C ARG A 737 -25.02 -2.61 22.00
N GLN A 738 -24.16 -2.43 23.00
CA GLN A 738 -24.35 -1.38 24.00
C GLN A 738 -24.01 -0.01 23.40
N THR A 739 -24.94 0.56 22.64
CA THR A 739 -24.84 1.85 21.92
C THR A 739 -24.77 3.08 22.83
N ASN A 740 -24.42 2.91 24.11
CA ASN A 740 -24.48 3.95 25.14
C ASN A 740 -23.42 3.77 26.25
N ILE A 741 -22.32 3.07 25.97
CA ILE A 741 -21.18 2.98 26.90
C ILE A 741 -20.49 4.35 26.97
N GLN A 742 -20.42 4.93 28.16
CA GLN A 742 -19.74 6.19 28.39
C GLN A 742 -18.22 5.97 28.40
N ALA A 743 -17.49 6.76 27.62
CA ALA A 743 -16.05 6.57 27.46
C ALA A 743 -15.24 6.79 28.75
N SER A 744 -15.73 7.65 29.65
CA SER A 744 -15.20 7.84 31.01
C SER A 744 -15.42 6.62 31.92
N ASP A 745 -16.55 5.91 31.81
CA ASP A 745 -16.82 4.67 32.54
C ASP A 745 -15.92 3.52 32.03
N ALA A 746 -15.73 3.42 30.70
CA ALA A 746 -14.77 2.50 30.09
C ALA A 746 -13.32 2.78 30.57
N LEU A 747 -12.90 4.05 30.57
CA LEU A 747 -11.58 4.49 31.09
C LEU A 747 -11.40 4.14 32.57
N THR A 748 -12.42 4.39 33.40
CA THR A 748 -12.39 4.12 34.85
C THR A 748 -12.27 2.62 35.15
N LYS A 749 -12.96 1.78 34.38
CA LYS A 749 -13.00 0.33 34.61
C LYS A 749 -11.84 -0.44 33.98
N LEU A 750 -11.37 -0.04 32.80
CA LEU A 750 -10.43 -0.81 31.95
C LEU A 750 -9.13 -0.07 31.60
N GLY A 751 -8.97 1.18 32.03
CA GLY A 751 -7.85 2.05 31.63
C GLY A 751 -6.59 1.95 32.50
N GLY A 752 -5.68 2.91 32.25
CA GLY A 752 -4.47 3.17 33.02
C GLY A 752 -4.46 4.58 33.57
N ALA A 753 -3.66 4.84 34.61
CA ALA A 753 -3.47 6.17 35.17
C ALA A 753 -2.87 7.13 34.14
N GLU A 754 -1.91 6.64 33.35
CA GLU A 754 -1.25 7.35 32.26
C GLU A 754 -2.16 7.51 31.03
N ILE A 755 -3.03 6.53 30.77
CA ILE A 755 -4.06 6.64 29.72
C ILE A 755 -5.07 7.73 30.10
N ALA A 756 -5.48 7.80 31.37
CA ALA A 756 -6.37 8.87 31.86
C ALA A 756 -5.68 10.25 31.82
N ALA A 757 -4.40 10.33 32.20
CA ALA A 757 -3.64 11.58 32.08
C ALA A 757 -3.48 12.01 30.60
N LEU A 758 -3.25 11.08 29.67
CA LEU A 758 -3.29 11.36 28.24
C LEU A 758 -4.66 11.87 27.77
N VAL A 759 -5.77 11.27 28.22
CA VAL A 759 -7.13 11.74 27.92
C VAL A 759 -7.35 13.18 28.40
N GLY A 760 -6.93 13.48 29.63
CA GLY A 760 -6.95 14.84 30.17
C GLY A 760 -6.12 15.81 29.34
N ALA A 761 -4.90 15.42 28.96
CA ALA A 761 -4.03 16.21 28.10
C ALA A 761 -4.65 16.49 26.72
N PHE A 762 -5.20 15.47 26.02
CA PHE A 762 -5.91 15.67 24.75
C PHE A 762 -7.10 16.63 24.87
N LEU A 763 -7.88 16.52 25.95
CA LEU A 763 -9.01 17.41 26.22
C LEU A 763 -8.56 18.84 26.54
N GLU A 764 -7.39 19.05 27.13
CA GLU A 764 -6.84 20.40 27.41
C GLU A 764 -6.17 21.03 26.19
N ALA A 765 -5.43 20.26 25.39
CA ALA A 765 -4.84 20.74 24.13
C ALA A 765 -5.93 21.28 23.17
N SER A 766 -7.10 20.63 23.17
CA SER A 766 -8.33 21.05 22.46
C SER A 766 -9.05 22.28 23.07
N GLN A 767 -8.63 22.78 24.23
CA GLN A 767 -9.08 24.08 24.78
C GLN A 767 -8.05 25.20 24.55
N LEU A 768 -6.80 24.85 24.23
CA LEU A 768 -5.69 25.78 24.06
C LEU A 768 -5.30 25.98 22.58
N ASP A 769 -6.05 25.39 21.63
CA ASP A 769 -5.73 25.31 20.20
C ASP A 769 -4.27 24.80 19.94
N VAL A 770 -3.78 23.84 20.74
CA VAL A 770 -2.41 23.29 20.65
C VAL A 770 -2.39 21.99 19.85
N ALA A 771 -1.55 21.91 18.82
CA ALA A 771 -1.44 20.71 17.97
C ALA A 771 -0.83 19.51 18.72
N VAL A 772 -1.37 18.31 18.54
CA VAL A 772 -0.87 17.10 19.23
C VAL A 772 -0.45 16.02 18.24
N LEU A 773 0.85 15.72 18.24
CA LEU A 773 1.44 14.57 17.56
C LEU A 773 1.11 13.29 18.36
N VAL A 774 0.19 12.49 17.83
CA VAL A 774 -0.26 11.22 18.42
C VAL A 774 0.70 10.09 18.03
N ASP A 775 1.40 9.55 19.03
CA ASP A 775 2.50 8.58 18.87
C ASP A 775 2.12 7.24 18.22
N GLY A 776 1.71 6.26 19.04
CA GLY A 776 1.37 4.91 18.62
C GLY A 776 0.05 4.41 19.21
N PHE A 777 -0.05 3.11 19.40
CA PHE A 777 -1.29 2.41 19.79
C PHE A 777 -1.94 2.94 21.08
N ILE A 778 -1.17 3.13 22.16
CA ILE A 778 -1.72 3.56 23.46
C ILE A 778 -2.18 5.02 23.39
N ALA A 779 -1.38 5.90 22.79
CA ALA A 779 -1.76 7.29 22.54
C ALA A 779 -3.02 7.40 21.65
N THR A 780 -3.17 6.50 20.67
CA THR A 780 -4.39 6.41 19.83
C THR A 780 -5.59 5.89 20.63
N ALA A 781 -5.40 4.97 21.59
CA ALA A 781 -6.46 4.51 22.49
C ALA A 781 -6.94 5.64 23.43
N ALA A 782 -6.02 6.43 23.98
CA ALA A 782 -6.35 7.63 24.76
C ALA A 782 -7.05 8.70 23.90
N ALA A 783 -6.59 8.93 22.67
CA ALA A 783 -7.25 9.84 21.73
C ALA A 783 -8.68 9.38 21.40
N LEU A 784 -8.93 8.08 21.20
CA LEU A 784 -10.27 7.51 21.00
C LEU A 784 -11.20 7.79 22.18
N VAL A 785 -10.71 7.62 23.42
CA VAL A 785 -11.48 7.96 24.62
C VAL A 785 -11.77 9.47 24.66
N ALA A 786 -10.77 10.32 24.39
CA ALA A 786 -10.90 11.77 24.42
C ALA A 786 -11.91 12.30 23.39
N VAL A 787 -11.87 11.86 22.12
CA VAL A 787 -12.88 12.28 21.11
C VAL A 787 -14.28 11.71 21.41
N SER A 788 -14.37 10.59 22.12
CA SER A 788 -15.64 10.02 22.57
C SER A 788 -16.23 10.75 23.78
N ILE A 789 -15.43 11.54 24.50
CA ILE A 789 -15.88 12.47 25.55
C ILE A 789 -16.19 13.85 24.95
N SER A 790 -15.38 14.33 24.02
CA SER A 790 -15.58 15.60 23.31
C SER A 790 -15.08 15.52 21.87
N PRO A 791 -15.98 15.45 20.86
CA PRO A 791 -15.60 15.36 19.45
C PRO A 791 -14.69 16.48 18.96
N ASN A 792 -14.74 17.65 19.61
CA ASN A 792 -13.85 18.78 19.33
C ASN A 792 -12.37 18.40 19.35
N VAL A 793 -11.96 17.43 20.18
CA VAL A 793 -10.56 16.95 20.25
C VAL A 793 -10.00 16.57 18.87
N CYS A 794 -10.82 16.15 17.91
CA CYS A 794 -10.38 15.81 16.54
C CYS A 794 -9.55 16.92 15.86
N HIS A 795 -9.82 18.19 16.13
CA HIS A 795 -9.15 19.31 15.45
C HIS A 795 -7.66 19.45 15.79
N VAL A 796 -7.21 18.91 16.93
CA VAL A 796 -5.80 18.95 17.38
C VAL A 796 -5.01 17.66 17.13
N LEU A 797 -5.62 16.58 16.62
CA LEU A 797 -4.95 15.28 16.48
C LEU A 797 -4.17 15.14 15.16
N PHE A 798 -2.85 14.99 15.22
CA PHE A 798 -1.97 14.70 14.09
C PHE A 798 -1.37 13.30 14.26
N PHE A 799 -1.82 12.32 13.47
CA PHE A 799 -1.45 10.92 13.69
C PHE A 799 -0.07 10.60 13.11
N THR A 800 0.84 10.08 13.93
CA THR A 800 2.25 10.01 13.54
C THR A 800 2.71 8.65 13.01
N SER A 801 2.30 7.52 13.59
CA SER A 801 2.70 6.20 13.04
C SER A 801 1.57 5.17 12.90
N HIS A 802 1.71 4.36 11.85
CA HIS A 802 1.14 3.02 11.77
C HIS A 802 1.90 2.10 12.74
N SER A 803 1.24 1.78 13.86
CA SER A 803 1.71 0.84 14.86
C SER A 803 1.58 -0.60 14.37
N ALA A 804 2.44 -1.48 14.89
CA ALA A 804 2.31 -2.92 14.69
C ALA A 804 1.12 -3.58 15.44
N GLU A 805 0.43 -2.86 16.32
CA GLU A 805 -0.79 -3.37 16.99
C GLU A 805 -2.04 -3.20 16.10
N PRO A 806 -2.76 -4.28 15.75
CA PRO A 806 -3.86 -4.24 14.78
C PRO A 806 -5.04 -3.37 15.24
N GLY A 807 -5.24 -3.26 16.55
CA GLY A 807 -6.30 -2.43 17.14
C GLY A 807 -6.14 -0.93 16.87
N GLN A 808 -4.96 -0.43 16.49
CA GLN A 808 -4.83 0.99 16.15
C GLN A 808 -5.72 1.35 14.95
N ARG A 809 -5.83 0.47 13.95
CA ARG A 809 -6.70 0.67 12.78
C ARG A 809 -8.17 0.78 13.20
N ALA A 810 -8.62 -0.09 14.11
CA ALA A 810 -9.98 -0.02 14.67
C ALA A 810 -10.26 1.30 15.42
N ALA A 811 -9.27 1.81 16.16
CA ALA A 811 -9.39 3.10 16.83
C ALA A 811 -9.46 4.26 15.83
N LEU A 812 -8.56 4.31 14.84
CA LEU A 812 -8.57 5.33 13.78
C LEU A 812 -9.88 5.31 12.99
N GLU A 813 -10.38 4.14 12.57
CA GLU A 813 -11.69 3.99 11.92
C GLU A 813 -12.83 4.67 12.71
N LYS A 814 -12.84 4.52 14.04
CA LYS A 814 -13.87 5.13 14.91
C LYS A 814 -13.62 6.62 15.17
N ILE A 815 -12.38 7.07 15.30
CA ILE A 815 -12.05 8.50 15.39
C ILE A 815 -12.45 9.21 14.09
N HIS A 816 -12.17 8.63 12.92
CA HIS A 816 -12.50 9.22 11.62
C HIS A 816 -14.02 9.20 11.34
N ALA A 817 -14.78 8.28 11.95
CA ALA A 817 -16.24 8.37 11.98
C ALA A 817 -16.70 9.59 12.80
N ILE A 818 -16.23 9.72 14.06
CA ILE A 818 -16.58 10.85 14.95
C ILE A 818 -16.18 12.19 14.33
N ALA A 819 -15.01 12.29 13.71
CA ALA A 819 -14.54 13.49 13.04
C ALA A 819 -15.46 13.92 11.88
N ARG A 820 -15.85 12.98 11.01
CA ARG A 820 -16.79 13.23 9.90
C ARG A 820 -18.20 13.56 10.39
N GLU A 821 -18.67 12.91 11.46
CA GLU A 821 -19.95 13.22 12.11
C GLU A 821 -19.99 14.66 12.69
N ASN A 822 -18.83 15.29 12.91
CA ASN A 822 -18.70 16.62 13.52
C ASN A 822 -17.97 17.65 12.62
N ASN A 823 -17.81 17.37 11.32
CA ASN A 823 -17.13 18.24 10.34
C ASN A 823 -15.69 18.67 10.73
N PHE A 824 -14.90 17.76 11.29
CA PHE A 824 -13.46 17.98 11.48
C PHE A 824 -12.64 17.27 10.40
N PRO A 825 -11.75 17.98 9.68
CA PRO A 825 -10.81 17.37 8.76
C PRO A 825 -9.67 16.74 9.57
N VAL A 826 -9.45 15.45 9.37
CA VAL A 826 -8.47 14.60 10.05
C VAL A 826 -7.82 13.69 9.02
N ASP A 827 -6.52 13.45 9.16
CA ASP A 827 -5.71 12.75 8.15
C ASP A 827 -6.16 11.27 8.02
N GLU A 828 -6.39 10.78 6.80
CA GLU A 828 -6.89 9.39 6.61
C GLU A 828 -5.89 8.31 7.04
N CYS A 829 -4.57 8.60 7.01
CA CYS A 829 -3.50 7.72 7.43
C CYS A 829 -2.39 8.46 8.22
N PRO A 830 -1.78 7.82 9.25
CA PRO A 830 -0.57 8.31 9.91
C PRO A 830 0.63 8.49 8.96
N VAL A 831 1.48 9.50 9.23
CA VAL A 831 2.58 9.88 8.31
C VAL A 831 3.80 8.94 8.29
N LEU A 832 4.00 8.09 9.30
CA LEU A 832 5.12 7.14 9.37
C LEU A 832 4.64 5.68 9.32
N SER A 833 5.34 4.85 8.54
CA SER A 833 5.17 3.40 8.59
C SER A 833 6.54 2.73 8.69
N MET A 834 6.99 2.56 9.94
CA MET A 834 8.33 2.11 10.30
C MET A 834 8.32 0.86 11.20
N GLY A 835 7.15 0.23 11.41
CA GLY A 835 7.00 -0.91 12.32
C GLY A 835 7.20 -0.55 13.81
N LEU A 836 6.99 0.73 14.16
CA LEU A 836 7.19 1.25 15.51
C LEU A 836 6.15 0.67 16.49
N ARG A 837 6.65 0.31 17.68
CA ARG A 837 5.90 -0.37 18.74
C ARG A 837 6.57 -0.24 20.11
N MET A 838 7.30 0.86 20.31
CA MET A 838 8.07 1.13 21.54
C MET A 838 7.27 1.93 22.58
N GLY A 839 6.38 2.82 22.13
CA GLY A 839 5.74 3.82 22.98
C GLY A 839 6.66 5.03 23.19
N GLU A 840 6.64 5.60 24.40
CA GLU A 840 7.50 6.71 24.84
C GLU A 840 7.45 8.00 23.97
N ALA A 841 6.41 8.21 23.14
CA ALA A 841 6.37 9.31 22.15
C ALA A 841 7.40 9.18 21.00
N THR A 842 7.97 7.99 20.76
CA THR A 842 9.03 7.79 19.75
C THR A 842 8.64 8.12 18.32
N ALA A 843 7.44 7.74 17.87
CA ALA A 843 6.91 8.11 16.57
C ALA A 843 6.51 9.58 16.51
N ALA A 844 5.93 10.11 17.60
CA ALA A 844 5.59 11.51 17.69
C ALA A 844 6.83 12.41 17.53
N LEU A 845 7.93 12.06 18.21
CA LEU A 845 9.22 12.73 18.08
C LEU A 845 9.84 12.60 16.68
N LEU A 846 9.68 11.45 16.01
CA LEU A 846 10.14 11.25 14.63
C LEU A 846 9.33 12.04 13.59
N ALA A 847 8.09 12.43 13.90
CA ALA A 847 7.24 13.22 13.00
C ALA A 847 7.42 14.74 13.15
N VAL A 848 8.17 15.23 14.14
CA VAL A 848 8.43 16.67 14.35
C VAL A 848 9.04 17.36 13.10
N PRO A 849 9.99 16.77 12.35
CA PRO A 849 10.47 17.34 11.09
C PRO A 849 9.39 17.42 10.01
N ILE A 850 8.43 16.49 9.98
CA ILE A 850 7.31 16.48 9.02
C ILE A 850 6.34 17.63 9.35
N LEU A 851 6.04 17.83 10.64
CA LEU A 851 5.21 18.95 11.11
C LEU A 851 5.84 20.31 10.76
N ARG A 852 7.14 20.47 11.01
CA ARG A 852 7.91 21.66 10.64
C ARG A 852 7.96 21.88 9.13
N SER A 853 8.14 20.82 8.34
CA SER A 853 8.11 20.91 6.87
C SER A 853 6.74 21.33 6.34
N SER A 854 5.66 20.86 6.95
CA SER A 854 4.28 21.22 6.57
C SER A 854 4.03 22.71 6.76
N ALA A 855 4.44 23.29 7.91
CA ALA A 855 4.35 24.72 8.16
C ALA A 855 5.12 25.55 7.12
N MET A 856 6.39 25.19 6.85
CA MET A 856 7.24 25.91 5.89
C MET A 856 6.72 25.84 4.45
N VAL A 857 6.07 24.74 4.05
CA VAL A 857 5.42 24.62 2.73
C VAL A 857 4.32 25.67 2.53
N LEU A 858 3.64 26.09 3.59
CA LEU A 858 2.60 27.13 3.50
C LEU A 858 3.15 28.55 3.52
N SER A 859 4.16 28.81 4.37
CA SER A 859 4.72 30.15 4.59
C SER A 859 5.69 30.58 3.50
N ASP A 860 6.56 29.67 3.04
CA ASP A 860 7.77 30.01 2.28
C ASP A 860 7.64 29.67 0.78
N MET A 861 6.70 28.80 0.40
CA MET A 861 6.50 28.40 -0.98
C MET A 861 5.81 29.50 -1.80
N ALA A 862 6.39 29.80 -2.96
CA ALA A 862 5.82 30.73 -3.94
C ALA A 862 4.59 30.14 -4.67
N THR A 863 3.69 30.99 -5.15
CA THR A 863 2.64 30.57 -6.10
C THR A 863 3.22 30.37 -7.51
N ILE A 864 2.47 29.71 -8.40
CA ILE A 864 2.85 29.64 -9.82
C ILE A 864 2.99 31.06 -10.42
N GLN A 865 2.15 32.00 -10.00
CA GLN A 865 2.19 33.38 -10.47
C GLN A 865 3.44 34.14 -10.00
N ASP A 866 3.87 33.92 -8.75
CA ASP A 866 5.07 34.55 -8.18
C ASP A 866 6.38 34.08 -8.87
N ILE A 867 6.39 32.90 -9.49
CA ILE A 867 7.55 32.35 -10.24
C ILE A 867 7.57 32.79 -11.71
N LEU A 868 6.42 33.21 -12.26
CA LEU A 868 6.28 33.66 -13.65
C LEU A 868 6.40 35.18 -13.84
N ALA A 869 6.60 35.93 -12.74
CA ALA A 869 6.72 37.39 -12.70
C ALA A 869 8.18 37.89 -12.65
#